data_AF-A0A2S5Y8G5-F1
#
_entry.id   AF-A0A2S5Y8G5-F1
#
_cell.length_a   1.000
_cell.length_b   1.000
_cell.length_c   1.000
_cell.angle_alpha   90.00
_cell.angle_beta   90.00
_cell.angle_gamma   90.00
#
_symmetry.space_group_name_H-M   'P 1'
#
loop_
_entity.id
_entity.type
_entity.pdbx_description
1 polymer ?
#
loop_
_entity_poly.entity_id
_entity_poly.type
_entity_poly.pdbx_seq_one_letter_code
_entity_poly.pdbx_strand_id
1 'polypeptide(L)'
;MTLVLNGPRRCGSATPSMTPQVPADTSLTMFHWPQPCSPGLWRRREPGGSNRSAMLSARFTCCAVPHISRNSSRCTAASAAVFSVSIPPGRGLPASLPTSARSLRGGPLVSDPHSSGVGRSDAAVLGAEAMGVAALSDPQFRLPRRPRLAPGLVIVPSDDGVLVEGGPTRQLLGGFSATTVFGCLFPLLDGSRSIEDLAAASGRTRQATHATVALLYASGLLEDAEGEPDVTGADLAAHAFYSRSIDSTRVNASGAEAVQRLRASRVLVVAGPTAGGLASMVANELRLTDIGDVEYAESGGVHAVSDRSLLVLVGDSPELRRDAERAAASAVGVYPVRLRGRRLYYGPYLDPSYTVRFDDLAEQIAAESHDDPLANDHPLSAALVVGEITALLSRVGIPLSQQSLVRVGLETLVQDRLVAVPSTVDGIPLAYAFEASTAFPPRALAAPKEHQVHYKQSNVALQRESQRWPSAMSRPLAERADVLHPETSSVHGVTARADRLTAGALSDIVIRTAGNRGSGTPREGKVQRWAASGGNLGSVQLYLLARQIEGLTAGVYGYQRGDDSWAELPWADPHTALSGVDSSADAVLVFTAALGRVASKYGPFAWRIVHLDVGVALTHARLLAAAHGLDAVAAPAWDDDAIAAFLGSDLDAEPVTAVLSLSSATAAQTGAL
;
A
#
# COMPACT_ATOMS: atom_id res chain seq x y z
N MET A 1 -7.07 2.80 -25.75
CA MET A 1 -6.19 3.61 -24.89
C MET A 1 -5.88 2.77 -23.67
N THR A 2 -4.60 2.66 -23.33
CA THR A 2 -4.13 1.67 -22.37
C THR A 2 -3.05 2.32 -21.49
N LEU A 3 -3.21 2.21 -20.18
CA LEU A 3 -2.25 2.76 -19.21
C LEU A 3 -1.12 1.75 -19.00
N VAL A 4 0.13 2.14 -19.27
CA VAL A 4 1.29 1.29 -19.02
C VAL A 4 1.89 1.68 -17.66
N LEU A 5 1.69 0.83 -16.65
CA LEU A 5 2.33 1.00 -15.34
C LEU A 5 3.78 0.53 -15.44
N ASN A 6 4.74 1.45 -15.55
CA ASN A 6 6.16 1.09 -15.54
C ASN A 6 6.66 0.85 -14.11
N GLY A 7 7.19 -0.35 -13.85
CA GLY A 7 8.25 -0.54 -12.85
C GLY A 7 9.58 0.04 -13.35
N PRO A 8 10.58 0.24 -12.48
CA PRO A 8 11.84 0.89 -12.87
C PRO A 8 12.58 0.07 -13.93
N ARG A 9 12.85 0.67 -15.10
CA ARG A 9 13.72 0.09 -16.13
C ARG A 9 15.18 0.32 -15.76
N ARG A 10 15.99 -0.74 -15.76
CA ARG A 10 17.46 -0.67 -15.70
C ARG A 10 17.98 -0.09 -17.02
N CYS A 11 18.75 1.00 -16.96
CA CYS A 11 19.55 1.47 -18.09
C CYS A 11 20.73 0.51 -18.32
N GLY A 12 20.88 0.02 -19.55
CA GLY A 12 22.02 -0.81 -19.95
C GLY A 12 23.32 -0.02 -19.90
N SER A 13 24.34 -0.62 -19.28
CA SER A 13 25.70 -0.10 -19.19
C SER A 13 26.43 -0.27 -20.54
N ALA A 14 26.86 0.83 -21.14
CA ALA A 14 27.89 0.81 -22.16
C ALA A 14 29.27 0.70 -21.48
N THR A 15 30.06 -0.29 -21.87
CA THR A 15 31.46 -0.46 -21.47
C THR A 15 32.39 0.40 -22.35
N PRO A 16 33.35 1.15 -21.78
CA PRO A 16 34.47 1.69 -22.54
C PRO A 16 35.71 0.80 -22.38
N SER A 17 36.46 0.63 -23.46
CA SER A 17 37.82 0.06 -23.45
C SER A 17 38.87 1.17 -23.38
N MET A 18 40.03 0.81 -22.82
CA MET A 18 41.35 1.49 -22.81
C MET A 18 41.83 2.09 -21.47
N THR A 19 42.79 1.39 -20.87
CA THR A 19 43.83 1.81 -19.90
C THR A 19 45.15 2.13 -20.62
N PRO A 20 46.24 2.64 -19.98
CA PRO A 20 46.40 3.27 -18.64
C PRO A 20 47.25 4.58 -18.63
N GLN A 21 47.23 5.34 -17.52
CA GLN A 21 48.43 5.84 -16.82
C GLN A 21 48.05 6.46 -15.45
N VAL A 22 48.82 6.14 -14.41
CA VAL A 22 48.67 6.47 -12.97
C VAL A 22 49.90 7.31 -12.55
N PRO A 23 49.83 8.35 -11.69
CA PRO A 23 49.83 8.29 -10.20
C PRO A 23 48.97 9.41 -9.53
N ALA A 24 48.71 9.52 -8.22
CA ALA A 24 48.67 8.70 -7.01
C ALA A 24 47.90 9.55 -5.97
N ASP A 25 47.43 8.93 -4.88
CA ASP A 25 46.91 9.53 -3.63
C ASP A 25 45.50 10.15 -3.57
N THR A 26 44.51 9.34 -3.16
CA THR A 26 43.84 9.40 -1.83
C THR A 26 42.71 8.34 -1.75
N SER A 27 42.60 7.67 -0.60
CA SER A 27 41.70 6.53 -0.34
C SER A 27 40.21 6.89 -0.36
N LEU A 28 39.46 6.27 -1.27
CA LEU A 28 37.98 6.27 -1.32
C LEU A 28 37.46 4.88 -0.94
N THR A 29 36.66 4.83 0.12
CA THR A 29 35.95 3.65 0.62
C THR A 29 34.88 3.22 -0.40
N MET A 30 34.84 1.92 -0.72
CA MET A 30 33.85 1.30 -1.61
C MET A 30 32.42 1.55 -1.13
N PHE A 31 31.59 2.14 -1.98
CA PHE A 31 30.12 2.15 -1.82
C PHE A 31 29.53 0.86 -2.41
N HIS A 32 28.83 0.09 -1.57
CA HIS A 32 27.98 -1.01 -2.00
C HIS A 32 26.74 -0.49 -2.76
N TRP A 33 26.44 -1.10 -3.91
CA TRP A 33 25.18 -0.93 -4.65
C TRP A 33 24.00 -1.57 -3.86
N PRO A 34 22.83 -0.93 -3.69
CA PRO A 34 21.72 -1.53 -2.95
C PRO A 34 21.04 -2.70 -3.66
N GLN A 35 20.65 -3.69 -2.86
CA GLN A 35 19.68 -4.74 -3.16
C GLN A 35 18.25 -4.16 -3.23
N PRO A 36 17.32 -4.77 -3.99
CA PRO A 36 15.93 -4.31 -4.07
C PRO A 36 15.19 -4.44 -2.72
N CYS A 37 14.22 -3.53 -2.51
CA CYS A 37 13.48 -3.36 -1.26
C CYS A 37 12.80 -4.64 -0.75
N SER A 38 13.09 -5.00 0.50
CA SER A 38 12.34 -5.97 1.30
C SER A 38 11.08 -5.34 1.90
N PRO A 39 10.01 -6.12 2.19
CA PRO A 39 8.94 -5.68 3.08
C PRO A 39 9.53 -5.29 4.45
N GLY A 40 9.05 -4.20 5.04
CA GLY A 40 9.66 -3.60 6.23
C GLY A 40 9.63 -4.53 7.44
N LEU A 41 10.80 -4.78 8.03
CA LEU A 41 10.94 -5.49 9.30
C LEU A 41 10.59 -4.60 10.50
N TRP A 42 9.76 -5.13 11.41
CA TRP A 42 9.67 -4.67 12.78
C TRP A 42 10.96 -5.07 13.51
N ARG A 43 11.85 -4.13 13.83
CA ARG A 43 13.03 -4.45 14.65
C ARG A 43 12.72 -4.22 16.12
N ARG A 44 12.77 -5.29 16.91
CA ARG A 44 12.92 -5.21 18.37
C ARG A 44 14.35 -4.72 18.66
N ARG A 45 14.52 -3.60 19.36
CA ARG A 45 15.82 -3.28 19.97
C ARG A 45 15.96 -4.14 21.22
N GLU A 46 17.04 -4.92 21.33
CA GLU A 46 17.31 -5.65 22.56
C GLU A 46 17.62 -4.70 23.72
N PRO A 47 17.14 -5.01 24.94
CA PRO A 47 17.35 -4.15 26.10
C PRO A 47 18.77 -4.32 26.65
N GLY A 48 19.65 -3.38 26.35
CA GLY A 48 20.84 -3.14 27.16
C GLY A 48 20.46 -2.41 28.45
N GLY A 49 20.32 -3.14 29.55
CA GLY A 49 20.47 -2.64 30.93
C GLY A 49 19.53 -1.54 31.43
N SER A 50 18.64 -1.92 32.35
CA SER A 50 17.79 -1.10 33.24
C SER A 50 16.58 -0.39 32.62
N ASN A 51 15.39 -0.79 33.11
CA ASN A 51 14.06 -0.18 32.96
C ASN A 51 13.90 0.87 31.86
N ARG A 52 13.54 0.46 30.64
CA ARG A 52 13.02 1.39 29.62
C ARG A 52 11.91 0.76 28.79
N SER A 53 10.79 1.48 28.73
CA SER A 53 9.63 1.24 27.87
C SER A 53 10.08 1.11 26.40
N ALA A 54 9.83 -0.05 25.79
CA ALA A 54 10.13 -0.27 24.38
C ALA A 54 9.01 0.31 23.51
N MET A 55 9.35 1.29 22.66
CA MET A 55 8.50 1.69 21.53
C MET A 55 8.86 0.89 20.29
N LEU A 56 7.84 0.48 19.55
CA LEU A 56 7.96 -0.14 18.23
C LEU A 56 7.92 0.94 17.16
N SER A 57 9.04 1.17 16.47
CA SER A 57 9.12 2.02 15.29
C SER A 57 9.03 1.17 14.02
N ALA A 58 8.13 1.51 13.10
CA ALA A 58 8.20 1.01 11.72
C ALA A 58 9.05 2.00 10.90
N ARG A 59 10.23 1.58 10.43
CA ARG A 59 11.04 2.40 9.52
C ARG A 59 10.57 2.19 8.09
N PHE A 60 9.97 3.22 7.51
CA PHE A 60 9.76 3.32 6.07
C PHE A 60 10.77 4.32 5.51
N THR A 61 11.76 3.83 4.76
CA THR A 61 12.71 4.72 4.08
C THR A 61 12.04 5.27 2.83
N CYS A 62 11.44 6.45 2.93
CA CYS A 62 11.02 7.20 1.75
C CYS A 62 12.11 8.22 1.44
N CYS A 63 12.90 8.00 0.39
CA CYS A 63 13.84 9.00 -0.10
C CYS A 63 13.04 10.13 -0.79
N ALA A 64 12.57 11.10 -0.02
CA ALA A 64 12.22 12.41 -0.55
C ALA A 64 13.51 13.22 -0.70
N VAL A 65 13.93 13.48 -1.94
CA VAL A 65 15.02 14.43 -2.23
C VAL A 65 14.40 15.83 -2.22
N PRO A 66 14.81 16.75 -1.32
CA PRO A 66 14.45 18.15 -1.45
C PRO A 66 15.30 18.79 -2.56
N HIS A 67 14.68 19.20 -3.66
CA HIS A 67 15.32 20.11 -4.61
C HIS A 67 15.35 21.52 -4.00
N ILE A 68 16.46 21.84 -3.34
CA ILE A 68 16.81 23.22 -2.94
C ILE A 68 17.72 23.78 -4.04
N SER A 69 17.20 24.68 -4.88
CA SER A 69 18.06 25.59 -5.64
C SER A 69 18.31 26.83 -4.77
N ARG A 70 19.53 26.94 -4.24
CA ARG A 70 20.03 28.20 -3.69
C ARG A 70 20.47 29.09 -4.86
N ASN A 71 19.87 30.27 -4.98
CA ASN A 71 20.65 31.47 -5.21
C ASN A 71 19.87 32.71 -4.79
N SER A 72 20.37 33.39 -3.77
CA SER A 72 19.94 34.71 -3.33
C SER A 72 21.05 35.71 -3.62
N SER A 73 20.76 36.81 -4.32
CA SER A 73 21.05 38.17 -3.82
C SER A 73 20.73 39.29 -4.84
N ARG A 74 19.71 40.09 -4.47
CA ARG A 74 19.61 41.58 -4.41
C ARG A 74 19.60 42.48 -5.67
N CYS A 75 18.54 43.33 -5.68
CA CYS A 75 18.41 44.72 -6.19
C CYS A 75 18.48 44.93 -7.72
N THR A 76 17.70 45.75 -8.41
CA THR A 76 16.81 46.90 -8.10
C THR A 76 15.91 47.16 -9.33
N ALA A 77 14.83 47.93 -9.16
CA ALA A 77 13.86 48.32 -10.19
C ALA A 77 14.46 49.01 -11.45
N ALA A 78 13.90 48.71 -12.64
CA ALA A 78 13.73 49.64 -13.77
C ALA A 78 12.91 49.01 -14.92
N SER A 79 12.21 49.87 -15.65
CA SER A 79 11.15 49.65 -16.63
C SER A 79 11.52 48.94 -17.96
N ALA A 80 10.48 48.41 -18.59
CA ALA A 80 10.21 48.18 -20.02
C ALA A 80 11.34 48.36 -21.06
N ALA A 81 11.56 47.32 -21.88
CA ALA A 81 11.80 47.45 -23.32
C ALA A 81 11.62 46.10 -24.05
N VAL A 82 10.85 46.14 -25.14
CA VAL A 82 10.75 45.11 -26.19
C VAL A 82 11.99 45.20 -27.07
N PHE A 83 12.64 44.08 -27.40
CA PHE A 83 13.47 43.97 -28.61
C PHE A 83 13.44 42.57 -29.19
N SER A 84 13.01 42.48 -30.46
CA SER A 84 13.27 41.35 -31.35
C SER A 84 14.63 41.54 -32.03
N VAL A 85 15.31 40.45 -32.36
CA VAL A 85 16.46 40.47 -33.28
C VAL A 85 16.36 39.27 -34.23
N SER A 86 16.28 39.61 -35.52
CA SER A 86 16.33 38.74 -36.71
C SER A 86 17.77 38.44 -37.11
N ILE A 87 18.02 37.29 -37.76
CA ILE A 87 19.29 36.98 -38.44
C ILE A 87 19.01 36.57 -39.92
N PRO A 88 19.68 37.15 -40.94
CA PRO A 88 19.49 36.84 -42.36
C PRO A 88 20.55 35.86 -42.95
N PRO A 89 20.42 35.43 -44.23
CA PRO A 89 21.04 34.19 -44.74
C PRO A 89 22.25 34.36 -45.71
N GLY A 90 23.08 33.31 -45.81
CA GLY A 90 23.56 32.70 -47.07
C GLY A 90 24.96 33.04 -47.65
N ARG A 91 25.68 31.95 -48.07
CA ARG A 91 26.72 31.75 -49.15
C ARG A 91 27.86 30.83 -48.63
N GLY A 92 28.40 29.79 -49.27
CA GLY A 92 28.17 29.03 -50.51
C GLY A 92 29.44 28.22 -50.94
N LEU A 93 29.30 26.88 -51.09
CA LEU A 93 30.01 25.90 -51.99
C LEU A 93 31.55 25.59 -51.86
N PRO A 94 32.12 24.48 -52.43
CA PRO A 94 31.56 23.31 -53.19
C PRO A 94 32.17 21.88 -52.91
N ALA A 95 31.63 20.86 -53.64
CA ALA A 95 32.30 19.71 -54.32
C ALA A 95 32.27 18.24 -53.76
N SER A 96 31.34 17.43 -54.31
CA SER A 96 31.45 16.13 -55.02
C SER A 96 32.20 14.85 -54.50
N LEU A 97 31.41 13.74 -54.47
CA LEU A 97 31.65 12.29 -54.85
C LEU A 97 32.35 11.31 -53.85
N PRO A 98 32.22 9.96 -53.98
CA PRO A 98 31.07 9.10 -54.37
C PRO A 98 30.89 7.80 -53.52
N THR A 99 29.87 7.03 -53.91
CA THR A 99 29.45 5.64 -53.58
C THR A 99 30.52 4.54 -53.50
N SER A 100 30.38 3.59 -52.56
CA SER A 100 30.35 2.13 -52.86
C SER A 100 30.14 1.27 -51.60
N ALA A 101 29.21 0.32 -51.69
CA ALA A 101 29.02 -0.78 -50.76
C ALA A 101 29.98 -1.92 -51.10
N ARG A 102 30.59 -2.55 -50.09
CA ARG A 102 31.22 -3.87 -50.25
C ARG A 102 31.06 -4.70 -48.99
N SER A 103 30.49 -5.88 -49.19
CA SER A 103 30.27 -6.94 -48.21
C SER A 103 31.59 -7.54 -47.73
N LEU A 104 31.70 -7.83 -46.43
CA LEU A 104 32.63 -8.84 -45.91
C LEU A 104 31.83 -9.87 -45.11
N ARG A 105 31.84 -11.11 -45.61
CA ARG A 105 31.43 -12.31 -44.89
C ARG A 105 32.54 -12.71 -43.90
N GLY A 106 32.19 -13.00 -42.66
CA GLY A 106 32.99 -13.73 -41.68
C GLY A 106 32.07 -14.73 -40.95
N GLY A 107 32.55 -15.97 -40.79
CA GLY A 107 31.78 -17.18 -40.45
C GLY A 107 31.20 -17.29 -39.03
N PRO A 108 30.59 -18.45 -38.70
CA PRO A 108 29.63 -18.59 -37.60
C PRO A 108 30.33 -18.69 -36.25
N LEU A 109 29.87 -17.86 -35.29
CA LEU A 109 30.19 -18.03 -33.88
C LEU A 109 29.06 -18.84 -33.22
N VAL A 110 29.51 -19.90 -32.54
CA VAL A 110 28.84 -20.89 -31.72
C VAL A 110 27.63 -20.32 -30.94
N SER A 111 26.49 -21.00 -31.05
CA SER A 111 25.26 -20.72 -30.30
C SER A 111 25.43 -21.13 -28.83
N ASP A 112 25.27 -20.18 -27.91
CA ASP A 112 25.03 -20.44 -26.49
C ASP A 112 23.65 -21.12 -26.31
N PRO A 113 23.57 -22.30 -25.66
CA PRO A 113 22.31 -22.99 -25.43
C PRO A 113 21.66 -22.54 -24.12
N HIS A 114 21.46 -21.24 -23.92
CA HIS A 114 20.69 -20.72 -22.78
C HIS A 114 19.96 -19.41 -23.13
N SER A 115 18.93 -19.53 -23.98
CA SER A 115 17.86 -18.53 -24.04
C SER A 115 16.52 -19.23 -24.23
N SER A 116 16.11 -20.03 -23.24
CA SER A 116 14.71 -20.37 -23.06
C SER A 116 13.98 -19.10 -22.65
N GLY A 117 12.99 -18.72 -23.47
CA GLY A 117 12.23 -17.49 -23.31
C GLY A 117 11.55 -17.41 -21.95
N VAL A 118 12.06 -16.53 -21.10
CA VAL A 118 11.27 -15.95 -20.02
C VAL A 118 10.43 -14.86 -20.67
N GLY A 119 9.14 -15.17 -20.88
CA GLY A 119 8.17 -14.19 -21.33
C GLY A 119 8.23 -12.96 -20.44
N ARG A 120 8.28 -11.78 -21.06
CA ARG A 120 8.03 -10.50 -20.38
C ARG A 120 6.78 -10.68 -19.53
N SER A 121 6.88 -10.44 -18.22
CA SER A 121 5.72 -10.20 -17.39
C SER A 121 5.02 -8.97 -17.96
N ASP A 122 3.87 -9.16 -18.60
CA ASP A 122 3.00 -8.07 -19.02
C ASP A 122 2.64 -7.24 -17.78
N ALA A 123 3.27 -6.07 -17.64
CA ALA A 123 2.84 -5.08 -16.67
C ALA A 123 1.37 -4.76 -16.97
N ALA A 124 0.48 -5.09 -16.03
CA ALA A 124 -0.96 -5.08 -16.23
C ALA A 124 -1.47 -3.73 -16.78
N VAL A 125 -1.92 -3.75 -18.04
CA VAL A 125 -2.24 -2.55 -18.80
C VAL A 125 -3.72 -2.18 -18.64
N LEU A 126 -4.02 -1.21 -17.78
CA LEU A 126 -5.39 -0.75 -17.53
C LEU A 126 -6.06 -0.23 -18.82
N GLY A 127 -7.06 -0.96 -19.30
CA GLY A 127 -7.80 -0.65 -20.52
C GLY A 127 -9.03 0.23 -20.24
N ALA A 128 -9.29 1.20 -21.13
CA ALA A 128 -10.42 2.13 -21.01
C ALA A 128 -11.79 1.42 -20.92
N GLU A 129 -12.00 0.34 -21.68
CA GLU A 129 -13.26 -0.39 -21.69
C GLU A 129 -13.58 -1.05 -20.34
N ALA A 130 -12.59 -1.72 -19.75
CA ALA A 130 -12.73 -2.33 -18.42
C ALA A 130 -13.06 -1.28 -17.34
N MET A 131 -12.44 -0.10 -17.42
CA MET A 131 -12.74 1.00 -16.50
C MET A 131 -14.13 1.60 -16.75
N GLY A 132 -14.57 1.68 -18.01
CA GLY A 132 -15.91 2.13 -18.37
C GLY A 132 -17.01 1.23 -17.79
N VAL A 133 -16.83 -0.09 -17.81
CA VAL A 133 -17.77 -1.03 -17.19
C VAL A 133 -17.79 -0.89 -15.67
N ALA A 134 -16.63 -0.73 -15.04
CA ALA A 134 -16.53 -0.52 -13.60
C ALA A 134 -17.29 0.75 -13.17
N ALA A 135 -17.09 1.86 -13.89
CA ALA A 135 -17.77 3.12 -13.60
C ALA A 135 -19.30 3.06 -13.72
N LEU A 136 -19.85 2.16 -14.54
CA LEU A 136 -21.30 1.97 -14.66
C LEU A 136 -21.89 1.05 -13.59
N SER A 137 -21.08 0.16 -13.02
CA SER A 137 -21.54 -0.90 -12.11
C SER A 137 -21.23 -0.64 -10.64
N ASP A 138 -20.28 0.25 -10.34
CA ASP A 138 -19.91 0.63 -8.97
C ASP A 138 -20.57 1.96 -8.55
N PRO A 139 -21.52 1.97 -7.60
CA PRO A 139 -22.14 3.19 -7.08
C PRO A 139 -21.17 4.17 -6.38
N GLN A 140 -20.00 3.68 -5.96
CA GLN A 140 -18.93 4.48 -5.34
C GLN A 140 -18.00 5.12 -6.39
N PHE A 141 -18.11 4.71 -7.66
CA PHE A 141 -17.34 5.26 -8.78
C PHE A 141 -18.15 6.31 -9.55
N ARG A 142 -18.16 7.54 -9.05
CA ARG A 142 -18.86 8.66 -9.70
C ARG A 142 -17.92 9.43 -10.61
N LEU A 143 -18.25 9.46 -11.91
CA LEU A 143 -17.54 10.26 -12.89
C LEU A 143 -17.88 11.75 -12.76
N PRO A 144 -16.96 12.63 -13.17
CA PRO A 144 -17.23 14.05 -13.26
C PRO A 144 -18.33 14.30 -14.29
N ARG A 145 -19.29 15.15 -13.95
CA ARG A 145 -20.38 15.52 -14.84
C ARG A 145 -19.95 16.55 -15.87
N ARG A 146 -19.06 17.47 -15.47
CA ARG A 146 -18.36 18.41 -16.35
C ARG A 146 -16.85 18.22 -16.22
N PRO A 147 -16.28 17.23 -16.95
CA PRO A 147 -14.89 16.85 -16.80
C PRO A 147 -13.94 17.98 -17.20
N ARG A 148 -12.97 18.29 -16.32
CA ARG A 148 -11.88 19.22 -16.58
C ARG A 148 -10.53 18.55 -16.33
N LEU A 149 -9.55 18.77 -17.19
CA LEU A 149 -8.16 18.42 -16.89
C LEU A 149 -7.70 19.22 -15.69
N ALA A 150 -7.23 18.54 -14.64
CA ALA A 150 -6.87 19.19 -13.40
C ALA A 150 -5.78 20.25 -13.64
N PRO A 151 -6.02 21.53 -13.28
CA PRO A 151 -5.03 22.59 -13.36
C PRO A 151 -3.73 22.23 -12.64
N GLY A 152 -2.59 22.65 -13.20
CA GLY A 152 -1.27 22.42 -12.61
C GLY A 152 -0.59 21.10 -13.01
N LEU A 153 -1.25 20.25 -13.81
CA LEU A 153 -0.61 19.08 -14.43
C LEU A 153 0.37 19.49 -15.54
N VAL A 154 1.47 18.76 -15.64
CA VAL A 154 2.46 18.90 -16.71
C VAL A 154 2.26 17.77 -17.71
N ILE A 155 1.94 18.12 -18.96
CA ILE A 155 1.66 17.16 -20.04
C ILE A 155 2.83 17.18 -21.02
N VAL A 156 3.51 16.04 -21.16
CA VAL A 156 4.67 15.86 -22.02
C VAL A 156 4.33 14.85 -23.12
N PRO A 157 4.14 15.30 -24.37
CA PRO A 157 3.97 14.40 -25.51
C PRO A 157 5.23 13.56 -25.76
N SER A 158 5.05 12.33 -26.26
CA SER A 158 6.12 11.43 -26.69
C SER A 158 5.67 10.62 -27.91
N ASP A 159 6.60 9.97 -28.60
CA ASP A 159 6.29 9.19 -29.82
C ASP A 159 5.33 8.02 -29.55
N ASP A 160 5.40 7.43 -28.35
CA ASP A 160 4.61 6.25 -27.95
C ASP A 160 3.38 6.58 -27.06
N GLY A 161 3.10 7.87 -26.81
CA GLY A 161 1.99 8.30 -25.96
C GLY A 161 2.19 9.65 -25.26
N VAL A 162 1.57 9.82 -24.10
CA VAL A 162 1.66 11.05 -23.29
C VAL A 162 2.07 10.70 -21.86
N LEU A 163 3.10 11.39 -21.38
CA LEU A 163 3.50 11.40 -19.99
C LEU A 163 2.82 12.57 -19.28
N VAL A 164 2.14 12.29 -18.17
CA VAL A 164 1.56 13.31 -17.30
C VAL A 164 2.23 13.27 -15.93
N GLU A 165 2.72 14.44 -15.51
CA GLU A 165 3.47 14.65 -14.27
C GLU A 165 2.86 15.78 -13.43
N GLY A 166 3.21 15.85 -12.14
CA GLY A 166 2.71 16.85 -11.20
C GLY A 166 1.50 16.41 -10.36
N GLY A 167 0.79 15.34 -10.76
CA GLY A 167 -0.21 14.69 -9.93
C GLY A 167 0.40 13.73 -8.89
N PRO A 168 -0.41 13.09 -8.02
CA PRO A 168 0.08 12.21 -6.94
C PRO A 168 0.87 11.01 -7.45
N THR A 169 0.60 10.58 -8.68
CA THR A 169 1.30 9.49 -9.36
C THR A 169 1.58 9.89 -10.79
N ARG A 170 2.79 9.61 -11.26
CA ARG A 170 3.17 9.80 -12.67
C ARG A 170 2.38 8.83 -13.55
N GLN A 171 1.79 9.34 -14.63
CA GLN A 171 0.97 8.56 -15.56
C GLN A 171 1.62 8.48 -16.93
N LEU A 172 1.78 7.28 -17.48
CA LEU A 172 2.17 7.05 -18.87
C LEU A 172 1.01 6.43 -19.63
N LEU A 173 0.41 7.21 -20.51
CA LEU A 173 -0.75 6.81 -21.27
C LEU A 173 -0.32 6.48 -22.71
N GLY A 174 -0.45 5.22 -23.11
CA GLY A 174 0.04 4.71 -24.41
C GLY A 174 -1.02 3.98 -25.23
N GLY A 175 -0.59 3.55 -26.42
CA GLY A 175 -1.36 2.69 -27.34
C GLY A 175 -1.80 3.39 -28.63
N PHE A 176 -2.11 2.59 -29.66
CA PHE A 176 -2.36 3.02 -31.05
C PHE A 176 -3.43 4.11 -31.24
N SER A 177 -4.37 4.24 -30.30
CA SER A 177 -5.45 5.25 -30.32
C SER A 177 -5.19 6.44 -29.38
N ALA A 178 -4.11 6.42 -28.59
CA ALA A 178 -3.86 7.40 -27.55
C ALA A 178 -3.61 8.79 -28.15
N THR A 179 -2.74 8.92 -29.16
CA THR A 179 -2.40 10.20 -29.82
C THR A 179 -3.62 10.89 -30.42
N THR A 180 -4.54 10.13 -31.03
CA THR A 180 -5.81 10.67 -31.56
C THR A 180 -6.77 11.10 -30.46
N VAL A 181 -6.86 10.34 -29.37
CA VAL A 181 -7.67 10.72 -28.20
C VAL A 181 -7.13 12.00 -27.58
N PHE A 182 -5.81 12.14 -27.45
CA PHE A 182 -5.19 13.33 -26.89
C PHE A 182 -5.44 14.57 -27.75
N GLY A 183 -5.20 14.49 -29.07
CA GLY A 183 -5.39 15.63 -29.96
C GLY A 183 -6.83 16.15 -30.00
N CYS A 184 -7.82 15.26 -29.92
CA CYS A 184 -9.23 15.63 -30.07
C CYS A 184 -9.97 15.89 -28.77
N LEU A 185 -9.69 15.11 -27.70
CA LEU A 185 -10.48 15.16 -26.47
C LEU A 185 -9.87 16.09 -25.42
N PHE A 186 -8.55 16.10 -25.24
CA PHE A 186 -7.92 16.92 -24.18
C PHE A 186 -8.24 18.41 -24.28
N PRO A 187 -8.22 19.04 -25.47
CA PRO A 187 -8.58 20.46 -25.59
C PRO A 187 -10.02 20.77 -25.21
N LEU A 188 -10.90 19.76 -25.18
CA LEU A 188 -12.32 19.90 -24.85
C LEU A 188 -12.62 19.66 -23.37
N LEU A 189 -11.65 19.11 -22.60
CA LEU A 189 -11.75 18.83 -21.17
C LEU A 189 -11.47 20.10 -20.35
N ASP A 190 -12.26 21.14 -20.60
CA ASP A 190 -12.16 22.46 -19.97
C ASP A 190 -13.21 22.68 -18.86
N GLY A 191 -14.06 21.68 -18.59
CA GLY A 191 -15.15 21.76 -17.62
C GLY A 191 -16.41 22.45 -18.12
N SER A 192 -16.50 22.82 -19.40
CA SER A 192 -17.71 23.46 -19.97
C SER A 192 -18.73 22.46 -20.54
N ARG A 193 -18.33 21.20 -20.73
CA ARG A 193 -19.08 20.18 -21.49
C ARG A 193 -19.42 18.95 -20.66
N SER A 194 -20.58 18.35 -20.91
CA SER A 194 -20.93 17.00 -20.42
C SER A 194 -20.22 15.89 -21.22
N ILE A 195 -20.31 14.65 -20.75
CA ILE A 195 -19.77 13.48 -21.50
C ILE A 195 -20.47 13.35 -22.87
N GLU A 196 -21.76 13.66 -22.94
CA GLU A 196 -22.54 13.69 -24.18
C GLU A 196 -22.02 14.77 -25.15
N ASP A 197 -21.79 15.99 -24.65
CA ASP A 197 -21.27 17.10 -25.45
C ASP A 197 -19.85 16.80 -25.95
N LEU A 198 -19.01 16.18 -25.10
CA LEU A 198 -17.66 15.74 -25.45
C LEU A 198 -17.69 14.70 -26.57
N ALA A 199 -18.63 13.75 -26.52
CA ALA A 199 -18.79 12.75 -27.58
C ALA A 199 -19.16 13.40 -28.91
N ALA A 200 -20.12 14.33 -28.90
CA ALA A 200 -20.53 15.08 -30.09
C ALA A 200 -19.38 15.93 -30.66
N ALA A 201 -18.70 16.72 -29.82
CA ALA A 201 -17.65 17.64 -30.25
C ALA A 201 -16.35 16.94 -30.70
N SER A 202 -16.05 15.76 -30.16
CA SER A 202 -14.88 14.97 -30.57
C SER A 202 -15.16 13.99 -31.71
N GLY A 203 -16.42 13.87 -32.17
CA GLY A 203 -16.83 12.90 -33.19
C GLY A 203 -16.73 11.43 -32.73
N ARG A 204 -16.83 11.19 -31.41
CA ARG A 204 -16.70 9.85 -30.79
C ARG A 204 -18.05 9.33 -30.33
N THR A 205 -18.17 8.02 -30.15
CA THR A 205 -19.37 7.44 -29.54
C THR A 205 -19.43 7.76 -28.04
N ARG A 206 -20.65 7.91 -27.50
CA ARG A 206 -20.86 8.14 -26.06
C ARG A 206 -20.16 7.11 -25.18
N GLN A 207 -20.23 5.83 -25.57
CA GLN A 207 -19.59 4.74 -24.84
C GLN A 207 -18.06 4.84 -24.83
N ALA A 208 -17.44 5.17 -25.97
CA ALA A 208 -15.99 5.34 -26.06
C ALA A 208 -15.50 6.57 -25.28
N THR A 209 -16.27 7.66 -25.31
CA THR A 209 -15.98 8.87 -24.51
C THR A 209 -16.11 8.58 -23.02
N HIS A 210 -17.19 7.92 -22.59
CA HIS A 210 -17.39 7.51 -21.20
C HIS A 210 -16.22 6.64 -20.68
N ALA A 211 -15.85 5.60 -21.43
CA ALA A 211 -14.71 4.75 -21.09
C ALA A 211 -13.39 5.52 -20.98
N THR A 212 -13.17 6.51 -21.84
CA THR A 212 -11.97 7.36 -21.83
C THR A 212 -11.97 8.30 -20.61
N VAL A 213 -13.10 8.97 -20.33
CA VAL A 213 -13.26 9.84 -19.14
C VAL A 213 -13.05 9.02 -17.87
N ALA A 214 -13.61 7.81 -17.80
CA ALA A 214 -13.41 6.91 -16.66
C ALA A 214 -11.94 6.54 -16.45
N LEU A 215 -11.21 6.23 -17.52
CA LEU A 215 -9.78 5.95 -17.44
C LEU A 215 -8.98 7.17 -16.95
N LEU A 216 -9.22 8.36 -17.52
CA LEU A 216 -8.51 9.58 -17.14
C LEU A 216 -8.82 10.01 -15.70
N TYR A 217 -10.07 9.86 -15.27
CA TYR A 217 -10.50 10.11 -13.90
C TYR A 217 -9.85 9.13 -12.92
N ALA A 218 -9.87 7.83 -13.21
CA ALA A 218 -9.19 6.80 -12.40
C ALA A 218 -7.68 7.04 -12.29
N SER A 219 -7.08 7.61 -13.35
CA SER A 219 -5.66 7.97 -13.43
C SER A 219 -5.33 9.29 -12.72
N GLY A 220 -6.32 9.95 -12.10
CA GLY A 220 -6.13 11.16 -11.33
C GLY A 220 -5.96 12.44 -12.13
N LEU A 221 -6.36 12.44 -13.40
CA LEU A 221 -6.09 13.56 -14.32
C LEU A 221 -7.25 14.54 -14.45
N LEU A 222 -8.44 14.16 -13.98
CA LEU A 222 -9.66 14.93 -14.12
C LEU A 222 -10.23 15.35 -12.77
N GLU A 223 -10.82 16.54 -12.74
CA GLU A 223 -11.72 17.05 -11.71
C GLU A 223 -13.11 17.36 -12.32
N ASP A 224 -14.11 17.66 -11.48
CA ASP A 224 -15.45 18.05 -11.91
C ASP A 224 -15.64 19.57 -11.76
N ALA A 225 -15.94 20.26 -12.85
CA ALA A 225 -16.22 21.69 -12.83
C ALA A 225 -17.70 22.01 -12.56
N GLU A 226 -18.55 20.99 -12.39
CA GLU A 226 -19.97 21.21 -12.09
C GLU A 226 -20.16 21.82 -10.69
N GLY A 227 -20.82 22.97 -10.64
CA GLY A 227 -21.13 23.64 -9.37
C GLY A 227 -19.90 24.16 -8.63
N GLU A 228 -18.79 24.38 -9.35
CA GLU A 228 -17.53 24.81 -8.76
C GLU A 228 -17.70 26.10 -7.93
N PRO A 229 -17.22 26.12 -6.66
CA PRO A 229 -17.27 27.31 -5.83
C PRO A 229 -16.45 28.47 -6.40
N ASP A 230 -16.92 29.70 -6.18
CA ASP A 230 -16.12 30.89 -6.46
C ASP A 230 -15.02 31.04 -5.39
N VAL A 231 -13.78 30.84 -5.82
CA VAL A 231 -12.57 30.97 -5.00
C VAL A 231 -11.73 32.17 -5.41
N THR A 232 -12.38 33.22 -5.94
CA THR A 232 -11.72 34.50 -6.22
C THR A 232 -10.85 34.95 -5.02
N GLY A 233 -9.65 35.42 -5.32
CA GLY A 233 -8.65 35.83 -4.33
C GLY A 233 -7.84 34.69 -3.70
N ALA A 234 -8.10 33.43 -4.04
CA ALA A 234 -7.25 32.31 -3.61
C ALA A 234 -5.87 32.39 -4.26
N ASP A 235 -4.86 31.85 -3.56
CA ASP A 235 -3.52 31.74 -4.13
C ASP A 235 -3.53 30.79 -5.33
N LEU A 236 -3.06 31.27 -6.48
CA LEU A 236 -3.11 30.51 -7.73
C LEU A 236 -2.24 29.25 -7.70
N ALA A 237 -1.10 29.29 -6.99
CA ALA A 237 -0.18 28.16 -6.92
C ALA A 237 -0.73 27.07 -5.98
N ALA A 238 -1.32 27.46 -4.86
CA ALA A 238 -2.01 26.58 -3.93
C ALA A 238 -3.24 25.93 -4.60
N HIS A 239 -4.08 26.72 -5.29
CA HIS A 239 -5.21 26.18 -6.03
C HIS A 239 -4.78 25.15 -7.09
N ALA A 240 -3.75 25.47 -7.88
CA ALA A 240 -3.19 24.52 -8.84
C ALA A 240 -2.57 23.26 -8.19
N PHE A 241 -2.09 23.35 -6.94
CA PHE A 241 -1.65 22.18 -6.18
C PHE A 241 -2.84 21.32 -5.74
N TYR A 242 -3.90 21.94 -5.22
CA TYR A 242 -5.09 21.21 -4.80
C TYR A 242 -5.77 20.49 -5.97
N SER A 243 -5.95 21.17 -7.11
CA SER A 243 -6.52 20.58 -8.31
C SER A 243 -5.73 19.38 -8.81
N ARG A 244 -4.42 19.53 -9.08
CA ARG A 244 -3.62 18.40 -9.59
C ARG A 244 -3.47 17.25 -8.60
N SER A 245 -3.68 17.51 -7.30
CA SER A 245 -3.55 16.51 -6.23
C SER A 245 -4.89 15.96 -5.73
N ILE A 246 -6.01 16.38 -6.32
CA ILE A 246 -7.37 16.04 -5.83
C ILE A 246 -7.65 14.54 -5.78
N ASP A 247 -6.98 13.79 -6.65
CA ASP A 247 -7.07 12.33 -6.72
C ASP A 247 -6.45 11.60 -5.53
N SER A 248 -5.68 12.31 -4.68
CA SER A 248 -5.14 11.75 -3.44
C SER A 248 -6.24 11.21 -2.52
N THR A 249 -7.39 11.90 -2.44
CA THR A 249 -8.50 11.50 -1.56
C THR A 249 -9.83 11.33 -2.29
N ARG A 250 -10.10 12.14 -3.33
CA ARG A 250 -11.42 12.28 -3.98
C ARG A 250 -12.56 12.68 -3.04
N VAL A 251 -12.24 13.32 -1.91
CA VAL A 251 -13.26 13.92 -1.02
C VAL A 251 -13.86 15.18 -1.65
N ASN A 252 -13.06 15.89 -2.44
CA ASN A 252 -13.48 17.08 -3.20
C ASN A 252 -13.70 16.71 -4.67
N ALA A 253 -14.68 17.36 -5.29
CA ALA A 253 -14.94 17.30 -6.71
C ALA A 253 -13.91 18.12 -7.52
N SER A 254 -13.46 19.26 -6.98
CA SER A 254 -12.46 20.15 -7.61
C SER A 254 -11.48 20.77 -6.62
N GLY A 255 -10.38 21.34 -7.12
CA GLY A 255 -9.46 22.14 -6.32
C GLY A 255 -10.12 23.33 -5.61
N ALA A 256 -11.11 23.97 -6.25
CA ALA A 256 -11.85 25.07 -5.64
C ALA A 256 -12.69 24.63 -4.44
N GLU A 257 -13.27 23.42 -4.46
CA GLU A 257 -13.96 22.87 -3.28
C GLU A 257 -13.00 22.65 -2.11
N ALA A 258 -11.76 22.22 -2.38
CA ALA A 258 -10.73 22.08 -1.35
C ALA A 258 -10.38 23.43 -0.71
N VAL A 259 -10.27 24.49 -1.52
CA VAL A 259 -10.06 25.87 -1.04
C VAL A 259 -11.27 26.35 -0.23
N GLN A 260 -12.49 26.12 -0.70
CA GLN A 260 -13.70 26.49 0.05
C GLN A 260 -13.76 25.80 1.41
N ARG A 261 -13.34 24.52 1.50
CA ARG A 261 -13.26 23.80 2.77
C ARG A 261 -12.25 24.42 3.73
N LEU A 262 -11.09 24.85 3.24
CA LEU A 262 -10.12 25.59 4.05
C LEU A 262 -10.74 26.90 4.56
N ARG A 263 -11.40 27.68 3.69
CA ARG A 263 -12.05 28.95 4.07
C ARG A 263 -13.17 28.77 5.09
N ALA A 264 -13.83 27.61 5.09
CA ALA A 264 -14.83 27.27 6.10
C ALA A 264 -14.23 26.82 7.45
N SER A 265 -12.92 26.57 7.49
CA SER A 265 -12.24 26.07 8.68
C SER A 265 -11.85 27.21 9.63
N ARG A 266 -12.02 26.98 10.93
CA ARG A 266 -11.57 27.87 12.01
C ARG A 266 -10.59 27.16 12.91
N VAL A 267 -9.38 27.69 13.02
CA VAL A 267 -8.29 27.07 13.77
C VAL A 267 -7.90 27.94 14.95
N LEU A 268 -7.83 27.35 16.14
CA LEU A 268 -7.27 27.99 17.31
C LEU A 268 -5.92 27.35 17.64
N VAL A 269 -4.85 28.14 17.66
CA VAL A 269 -3.52 27.71 18.09
C VAL A 269 -3.32 28.12 19.55
N VAL A 270 -3.03 27.15 20.42
CA VAL A 270 -2.81 27.39 21.85
C VAL A 270 -1.38 27.05 22.22
N ALA A 271 -0.69 28.02 22.80
CA ALA A 271 0.68 27.89 23.25
C ALA A 271 0.75 27.44 24.71
N GLY A 272 1.53 26.41 24.99
CA GLY A 272 1.97 26.11 26.35
C GLY A 272 3.00 27.12 26.84
N PRO A 273 3.29 27.16 28.16
CA PRO A 273 4.08 28.22 28.79
C PRO A 273 5.47 28.48 28.18
N THR A 274 6.09 27.44 27.61
CA THR A 274 7.43 27.53 26.99
C THR A 274 7.40 27.42 25.47
N ALA A 275 6.21 27.39 24.85
CA ALA A 275 6.02 27.07 23.44
C ALA A 275 5.53 28.24 22.58
N GLY A 276 5.36 29.44 23.16
CA GLY A 276 4.83 30.62 22.48
C GLY A 276 5.58 30.98 21.17
N GLY A 277 6.90 30.80 21.14
CA GLY A 277 7.69 31.07 19.93
C GLY A 277 7.29 30.20 18.73
N LEU A 278 7.17 28.88 18.93
CA LEU A 278 6.76 27.95 17.87
C LEU A 278 5.26 28.13 17.54
N ALA A 279 4.43 28.27 18.57
CA ALA A 279 2.98 28.44 18.40
C ALA A 279 2.62 29.69 17.61
N SER A 280 3.30 30.82 17.88
CA SER A 280 3.13 32.05 17.12
C SER A 280 3.53 31.87 15.65
N MET A 281 4.62 31.16 15.37
CA MET A 281 5.02 30.86 13.99
C MET A 281 4.01 29.95 13.29
N VAL A 282 3.52 28.90 13.95
CA VAL A 282 2.45 28.03 13.41
C VAL A 282 1.21 28.85 13.07
N ALA A 283 0.76 29.74 13.97
CA ALA A 283 -0.39 30.60 13.71
C ALA A 283 -0.16 31.57 12.53
N ASN A 284 1.04 32.14 12.42
CA ASN A 284 1.37 33.05 11.31
C ASN A 284 1.43 32.31 9.97
N GLU A 285 2.04 31.13 9.91
CA GLU A 285 2.09 30.30 8.70
C GLU A 285 0.68 29.84 8.30
N LEU A 286 -0.18 29.44 9.26
CA LEU A 286 -1.59 29.11 8.96
C LEU A 286 -2.35 30.27 8.34
N ARG A 287 -2.09 31.53 8.76
CA ARG A 287 -2.69 32.74 8.19
C ARG A 287 -2.25 33.03 6.75
N LEU A 288 -1.15 32.45 6.30
CA LEU A 288 -0.70 32.54 4.90
C LEU A 288 -1.41 31.53 3.99
N THR A 289 -2.21 30.63 4.56
CA THR A 289 -3.04 29.67 3.82
C THR A 289 -4.46 30.22 3.59
N ASP A 290 -5.30 29.47 2.86
CA ASP A 290 -6.72 29.80 2.65
C ASP A 290 -7.63 29.49 3.87
N ILE A 291 -7.08 29.21 5.05
CA ILE A 291 -7.90 28.96 6.26
C ILE A 291 -8.63 30.25 6.65
N GLY A 292 -9.94 30.15 6.86
CA GLY A 292 -10.82 31.32 7.01
C GLY A 292 -10.60 32.11 8.31
N ASP A 293 -10.30 31.42 9.40
CA ASP A 293 -10.05 32.04 10.70
C ASP A 293 -8.94 31.31 11.44
N VAL A 294 -7.95 32.08 11.92
CA VAL A 294 -6.79 31.57 12.66
C VAL A 294 -6.51 32.46 13.87
N GLU A 295 -6.91 31.95 15.03
CA GLU A 295 -6.70 32.60 16.32
C GLU A 295 -5.47 32.03 17.04
N TYR A 296 -4.89 32.85 17.92
CA TYR A 296 -3.77 32.49 18.77
C TYR A 296 -4.13 32.83 20.22
N ALA A 297 -3.90 31.89 21.13
CA ALA A 297 -4.05 32.09 22.57
C ALA A 297 -2.90 31.46 23.34
N GLU A 298 -2.60 32.02 24.51
CA GLU A 298 -1.78 31.34 25.50
C GLU A 298 -2.66 30.35 26.30
N SER A 299 -2.06 29.29 26.81
CA SER A 299 -2.76 28.29 27.63
C SER A 299 -3.43 28.95 28.84
N GLY A 300 -4.67 28.57 29.13
CA GLY A 300 -5.49 29.22 30.16
C GLY A 300 -6.30 30.44 29.69
N GLY A 301 -6.04 30.96 28.49
CA GLY A 301 -6.85 31.99 27.82
C GLY A 301 -7.98 31.46 26.94
N VAL A 302 -8.15 30.13 26.87
CA VAL A 302 -9.17 29.48 26.03
C VAL A 302 -10.51 29.49 26.74
N HIS A 303 -11.46 30.27 26.22
CA HIS A 303 -12.80 30.43 26.79
C HIS A 303 -13.88 29.59 26.08
N ALA A 304 -13.75 29.35 24.78
CA ALA A 304 -14.67 28.54 23.99
C ALA A 304 -13.93 27.80 22.87
N VAL A 305 -14.35 26.56 22.58
CA VAL A 305 -13.77 25.70 21.53
C VAL A 305 -14.80 25.16 20.54
N SER A 306 -16.09 25.20 20.87
CA SER A 306 -17.17 24.51 20.15
C SER A 306 -17.43 25.02 18.72
N ASP A 307 -16.98 26.23 18.38
CA ASP A 307 -17.13 26.81 17.05
C ASP A 307 -15.88 26.60 16.16
N ARG A 308 -14.89 25.84 16.66
CA ARG A 308 -13.62 25.59 15.97
C ARG A 308 -13.66 24.28 15.19
N SER A 309 -12.95 24.28 14.07
CA SER A 309 -12.72 23.08 13.27
C SER A 309 -11.55 22.26 13.81
N LEU A 310 -10.54 22.93 14.36
CA LEU A 310 -9.33 22.30 14.89
C LEU A 310 -8.69 23.14 15.99
N LEU A 311 -8.23 22.46 17.04
CA LEU A 311 -7.41 23.05 18.09
C LEU A 311 -5.96 22.57 17.97
N VAL A 312 -5.01 23.46 17.72
CA VAL A 312 -3.58 23.12 17.63
C VAL A 312 -2.90 23.40 18.96
N LEU A 313 -2.45 22.36 19.65
CA LEU A 313 -1.88 22.48 21.00
C LEU A 313 -0.35 22.30 20.96
N VAL A 314 0.38 23.38 21.20
CA VAL A 314 1.85 23.41 21.08
C VAL A 314 2.50 23.41 22.46
N GLY A 315 3.31 22.40 22.78
CA GLY A 315 3.90 22.20 24.12
C GLY A 315 2.99 21.43 25.09
N ASP A 316 3.50 20.95 26.23
CA ASP A 316 2.72 20.18 27.22
C ASP A 316 2.56 20.97 28.52
N SER A 317 1.34 21.10 29.04
CA SER A 317 1.04 21.67 30.35
C SER A 317 -0.32 21.18 30.86
N PRO A 318 -0.58 21.26 32.19
CA PRO A 318 -1.89 20.95 32.75
C PRO A 318 -3.04 21.74 32.10
N GLU A 319 -2.78 22.99 31.70
CA GLU A 319 -3.75 23.86 31.01
C GLU A 319 -4.10 23.28 29.63
N LEU A 320 -3.09 22.88 28.85
CA LEU A 320 -3.32 22.32 27.51
C LEU A 320 -4.03 20.96 27.57
N ARG A 321 -3.77 20.15 28.61
CA ARG A 321 -4.51 18.91 28.86
C ARG A 321 -6.00 19.20 29.08
N ARG A 322 -6.34 20.20 29.89
CA ARG A 322 -7.73 20.66 30.06
C ARG A 322 -8.33 21.21 28.76
N ASP A 323 -7.54 21.91 27.94
CA ASP A 323 -7.99 22.38 26.62
C ASP A 323 -8.33 21.22 25.68
N ALA A 324 -7.49 20.18 25.66
CA ALA A 324 -7.73 18.97 24.90
C ALA A 324 -9.00 18.23 25.36
N GLU A 325 -9.22 18.12 26.67
CA GLU A 325 -10.45 17.51 27.21
C GLU A 325 -11.70 18.30 26.86
N ARG A 326 -11.64 19.64 26.90
CA ARG A 326 -12.76 20.49 26.48
C ARG A 326 -13.07 20.35 25.00
N ALA A 327 -12.04 20.26 24.16
CA ALA A 327 -12.20 20.02 22.73
C ALA A 327 -12.85 18.65 22.46
N ALA A 328 -12.35 17.59 23.11
CA ALA A 328 -12.93 16.26 23.05
C ALA A 328 -14.42 16.23 23.47
N ALA A 329 -14.78 16.91 24.57
CA ALA A 329 -16.16 17.02 25.03
C ALA A 329 -17.07 17.80 24.06
N SER A 330 -16.49 18.66 23.23
CA SER A 330 -17.19 19.46 22.22
C SER A 330 -17.13 18.84 20.82
N ALA A 331 -16.59 17.62 20.68
CA ALA A 331 -16.34 16.95 19.39
C ALA A 331 -15.48 17.77 18.42
N VAL A 332 -14.52 18.54 18.97
CA VAL A 332 -13.55 19.34 18.21
C VAL A 332 -12.24 18.59 18.17
N GLY A 333 -11.70 18.42 16.97
CA GLY A 333 -10.42 17.74 16.77
C GLY A 333 -9.25 18.50 17.38
N VAL A 334 -8.27 17.78 17.91
CA VAL A 334 -7.04 18.35 18.48
C VAL A 334 -5.83 17.93 17.66
N TYR A 335 -4.88 18.84 17.45
CA TYR A 335 -3.63 18.57 16.77
C TYR A 335 -2.43 18.90 17.67
N PRO A 336 -1.83 17.91 18.34
CA PRO A 336 -0.71 18.13 19.24
C PRO A 336 0.57 18.40 18.46
N VAL A 337 1.37 19.33 18.96
CA VAL A 337 2.70 19.67 18.44
C VAL A 337 3.68 19.78 19.61
N ARG A 338 4.86 19.18 19.47
CA ARG A 338 5.96 19.28 20.45
C ARG A 338 7.29 19.47 19.75
N LEU A 339 8.10 20.38 20.25
CA LEU A 339 9.50 20.48 19.87
C LEU A 339 10.35 20.20 21.12
N ARG A 340 11.21 19.20 21.06
CA ARG A 340 12.18 18.87 22.11
C ARG A 340 13.56 18.76 21.49
N GLY A 341 14.46 19.69 21.84
CA GLY A 341 15.77 19.80 21.18
C GLY A 341 15.59 20.02 19.68
N ARG A 342 16.12 19.10 18.87
CA ARG A 342 15.98 19.09 17.40
C ARG A 342 14.98 18.04 16.90
N ARG A 343 14.08 17.55 17.77
CA ARG A 343 13.04 16.59 17.41
C ARG A 343 11.67 17.25 17.45
N LEU A 344 11.04 17.29 16.29
CA LEU A 344 9.66 17.76 16.13
C LEU A 344 8.72 16.56 16.19
N TYR A 345 7.68 16.67 17.00
CA TYR A 345 6.59 15.72 17.06
C TYR A 345 5.30 16.43 16.70
N TYR A 346 4.47 15.78 15.88
CA TYR A 346 3.14 16.31 15.57
C TYR A 346 2.14 15.19 15.27
N GLY A 347 0.87 15.50 15.54
CA GLY A 347 -0.21 14.54 15.48
C GLY A 347 -0.09 13.41 16.53
N PRO A 348 -0.91 12.35 16.40
CA PRO A 348 -1.98 12.21 15.42
C PRO A 348 -3.07 13.28 15.55
N TYR A 349 -3.94 13.41 14.54
CA TYR A 349 -5.20 14.13 14.72
C TYR A 349 -6.03 13.43 15.79
N LEU A 350 -6.35 14.12 16.88
CA LEU A 350 -7.04 13.55 18.02
C LEU A 350 -8.55 13.70 17.90
N ASP A 351 -9.21 12.56 17.85
CA ASP A 351 -10.65 12.39 17.93
C ASP A 351 -10.95 11.23 18.89
N PRO A 352 -11.73 11.43 19.97
CA PRO A 352 -12.02 10.39 20.96
C PRO A 352 -12.66 9.12 20.39
N SER A 353 -13.26 9.19 19.20
CA SER A 353 -13.86 8.03 18.52
C SER A 353 -12.86 7.19 17.72
N TYR A 354 -11.61 7.67 17.56
CA TYR A 354 -10.67 7.15 16.59
C TYR A 354 -9.24 6.97 17.13
N THR A 355 -8.75 7.94 17.89
CA THR A 355 -7.35 8.01 18.32
C THR A 355 -7.22 8.14 19.83
N VAL A 356 -5.99 8.01 20.31
CA VAL A 356 -5.62 8.20 21.71
C VAL A 356 -5.91 9.60 22.25
N ARG A 357 -5.89 9.72 23.59
CA ARG A 357 -6.04 11.01 24.26
C ARG A 357 -4.73 11.78 24.21
N PHE A 358 -4.83 13.10 24.39
CA PHE A 358 -3.67 13.98 24.43
C PHE A 358 -2.67 13.60 25.54
N ASP A 359 -3.18 13.17 26.69
CA ASP A 359 -2.38 12.74 27.84
C ASP A 359 -1.55 11.49 27.52
N ASP A 360 -2.14 10.50 26.85
CA ASP A 360 -1.44 9.28 26.42
C ASP A 360 -0.23 9.64 25.53
N LEU A 361 -0.41 10.59 24.61
CA LEU A 361 0.67 11.07 23.73
C LEU A 361 1.72 11.86 24.47
N ALA A 362 1.31 12.73 25.40
CA ALA A 362 2.23 13.50 26.21
C ALA A 362 3.14 12.58 27.03
N GLU A 363 2.58 11.53 27.62
CA GLU A 363 3.33 10.49 28.33
C GLU A 363 4.24 9.70 27.39
N GLN A 364 3.74 9.29 26.22
CA GLN A 364 4.53 8.59 25.21
C GLN A 364 5.76 9.44 24.79
N ILE A 365 5.57 10.71 24.45
CA ILE A 365 6.66 11.62 24.07
C ILE A 365 7.61 11.89 25.24
N ALA A 366 7.09 11.98 26.47
CA ALA A 366 7.89 12.21 27.67
C ALA A 366 8.79 11.03 28.02
N ALA A 367 8.34 9.79 27.76
CA ALA A 367 9.09 8.56 28.01
C ALA A 367 10.32 8.40 27.12
N GLU A 368 10.39 9.09 25.98
CA GLU A 368 11.60 9.07 25.14
C GLU A 368 12.74 9.85 25.84
N SER A 369 13.81 9.14 26.25
CA SER A 369 14.99 9.71 26.92
C SER A 369 15.86 10.51 25.95
N HIS A 370 16.17 11.78 26.25
CA HIS A 370 16.95 12.62 25.34
C HIS A 370 17.84 13.65 26.03
N ASP A 371 19.11 13.69 25.61
CA ASP A 371 20.12 14.72 25.92
C ASP A 371 20.41 15.57 24.66
N ASP A 372 19.37 16.09 24.00
CA ASP A 372 19.58 16.98 22.86
C ASP A 372 19.78 18.43 23.35
N PRO A 373 20.75 19.18 22.79
CA PRO A 373 20.86 20.60 23.06
C PRO A 373 19.60 21.33 22.56
N LEU A 374 19.15 22.32 23.33
CA LEU A 374 18.06 23.21 22.92
C LEU A 374 18.46 23.94 21.62
N ALA A 375 17.63 23.83 20.59
CA ALA A 375 17.78 24.53 19.32
C ALA A 375 16.45 25.20 18.94
N ASN A 376 16.54 26.37 18.32
CA ASN A 376 15.38 27.14 17.89
C ASN A 376 15.13 26.95 16.37
N ASP A 377 14.59 25.78 15.99
CA ASP A 377 14.23 25.44 14.60
C ASP A 377 12.76 25.74 14.30
N HIS A 378 12.19 26.78 14.93
CA HIS A 378 10.75 27.08 14.84
C HIS A 378 10.24 27.30 13.40
N PRO A 379 10.94 28.00 12.48
CA PRO A 379 10.40 28.25 11.14
C PRO A 379 10.19 26.97 10.32
N LEU A 380 11.19 26.07 10.31
CA LEU A 380 11.06 24.79 9.62
C LEU A 380 9.98 23.92 10.28
N SER A 381 9.94 23.92 11.62
CA SER A 381 8.95 23.15 12.36
C SER A 381 7.52 23.61 12.07
N ALA A 382 7.29 24.93 12.04
CA ALA A 382 6.01 25.51 11.71
C ALA A 382 5.59 25.15 10.28
N ALA A 383 6.47 25.28 9.29
CA ALA A 383 6.17 24.95 7.89
C ALA A 383 5.77 23.46 7.71
N LEU A 384 6.48 22.54 8.37
CA LEU A 384 6.15 21.09 8.32
C LEU A 384 4.77 20.80 8.94
N VAL A 385 4.50 21.37 10.11
CA VAL A 385 3.22 21.20 10.82
C VAL A 385 2.07 21.80 10.03
N VAL A 386 2.23 23.01 9.51
CA VAL A 386 1.19 23.70 8.75
C VAL A 386 0.86 22.97 7.46
N GLY A 387 1.86 22.43 6.75
CA GLY A 387 1.62 21.60 5.56
C GLY A 387 0.72 20.38 5.85
N GLU A 388 0.95 19.70 6.97
CA GLU A 388 0.12 18.55 7.40
C GLU A 388 -1.28 18.98 7.82
N ILE A 389 -1.42 20.08 8.56
CA ILE A 389 -2.74 20.63 8.95
C ILE A 389 -3.54 21.05 7.71
N THR A 390 -2.91 21.74 6.75
CA THR A 390 -3.57 22.15 5.50
C THR A 390 -3.98 20.93 4.68
N ALA A 391 -3.15 19.88 4.60
CA ALA A 391 -3.53 18.64 3.93
C ALA A 391 -4.73 17.95 4.61
N LEU A 392 -4.74 17.93 5.94
CA LEU A 392 -5.81 17.36 6.75
C LEU A 392 -7.15 18.10 6.54
N LEU A 393 -7.14 19.44 6.64
CA LEU A 393 -8.34 20.27 6.54
C LEU A 393 -8.87 20.39 5.11
N SER A 394 -7.98 20.57 4.12
CA SER A 394 -8.38 20.60 2.70
C SER A 394 -8.87 19.23 2.22
N ARG A 395 -8.44 18.15 2.91
CA ARG A 395 -8.58 16.75 2.48
C ARG A 395 -7.91 16.52 1.13
N VAL A 396 -6.75 17.13 0.91
CA VAL A 396 -5.90 16.93 -0.27
C VAL A 396 -4.49 16.56 0.19
N GLY A 397 -3.94 15.50 -0.40
CA GLY A 397 -2.70 14.87 0.03
C GLY A 397 -2.96 13.65 0.92
N ILE A 398 -1.89 13.11 1.50
CA ILE A 398 -1.93 11.96 2.40
C ILE A 398 -1.24 12.39 3.70
N PRO A 399 -1.97 13.00 4.65
CA PRO A 399 -1.38 13.46 5.90
C PRO A 399 -0.86 12.26 6.70
N LEU A 400 0.44 12.27 7.02
CA LEU A 400 1.09 11.17 7.72
C LEU A 400 0.66 11.13 9.18
N SER A 401 0.23 12.28 9.71
CA SER A 401 -0.22 12.48 11.07
C SER A 401 -1.71 12.22 11.29
N GLN A 402 -2.45 11.62 10.34
CA GLN A 402 -3.88 11.37 10.58
C GLN A 402 -4.08 10.38 11.75
N GLN A 403 -3.27 9.30 11.80
CA GLN A 403 -3.40 8.21 12.78
C GLN A 403 -2.08 7.82 13.46
N SER A 404 -1.00 8.52 13.12
CA SER A 404 0.33 8.24 13.64
C SER A 404 0.87 9.48 14.34
N LEU A 405 1.60 9.27 15.43
CA LEU A 405 2.47 10.29 15.99
C LEU A 405 3.67 10.39 15.06
N VAL A 406 3.84 11.54 14.41
CA VAL A 406 4.99 11.75 13.54
C VAL A 406 6.13 12.33 14.35
N ARG A 407 7.32 11.79 14.17
CA ARG A 407 8.57 12.32 14.73
C ARG A 407 9.53 12.66 13.60
N VAL A 408 10.01 13.90 13.56
CA VAL A 408 11.01 14.37 12.58
C VAL A 408 12.28 14.79 13.31
N GLY A 409 13.41 14.20 12.93
CA GLY A 409 14.72 14.72 13.32
C GLY A 409 15.09 15.90 12.45
N LEU A 410 15.13 17.12 12.99
CA LEU A 410 15.34 18.35 12.21
C LEU A 410 16.78 18.53 11.69
N GLU A 411 17.72 17.69 12.13
CA GLU A 411 19.07 17.62 11.54
C GLU A 411 19.12 16.69 10.33
N THR A 412 18.53 15.50 10.45
CA THR A 412 18.61 14.44 9.43
C THR A 412 17.44 14.47 8.46
N LEU A 413 16.37 15.19 8.80
CA LEU A 413 15.05 15.17 8.17
C LEU A 413 14.45 13.75 8.07
N VAL A 414 14.94 12.83 8.90
CA VAL A 414 14.34 11.49 9.03
C VAL A 414 13.01 11.63 9.74
N GLN A 415 11.98 11.11 9.09
CA GLN A 415 10.61 11.08 9.59
C GLN A 415 10.23 9.66 9.98
N ASP A 416 9.89 9.48 11.25
CA ASP A 416 9.34 8.24 11.79
C ASP A 416 7.83 8.38 12.01
N ARG A 417 7.09 7.31 11.69
CA ARG A 417 5.67 7.19 12.04
C ARG A 417 5.55 6.24 13.23
N LEU A 418 5.27 6.81 14.39
CA LEU A 418 5.10 6.07 15.62
C LEU A 418 3.64 5.69 15.79
N VAL A 419 3.41 4.48 16.27
CA VAL A 419 2.07 4.06 16.68
C VAL A 419 1.69 4.86 17.92
N ALA A 420 0.54 5.52 17.86
CA ALA A 420 -0.01 6.29 18.96
C ALA A 420 -0.97 5.40 19.74
N VAL A 421 -0.55 4.97 20.92
CA VAL A 421 -1.30 4.08 21.82
C VAL A 421 -1.01 4.45 23.27
N PRO A 422 -1.94 4.22 24.21
CA PRO A 422 -1.65 4.37 25.63
C PRO A 422 -0.44 3.51 26.01
N SER A 423 0.55 4.13 26.62
CA SER A 423 1.72 3.41 27.11
C SER A 423 1.35 2.59 28.36
N THR A 424 1.87 1.37 28.48
CA THR A 424 1.75 0.59 29.72
C THR A 424 3.09 0.55 30.44
N VAL A 425 3.09 0.19 31.72
CA VAL A 425 4.31 0.02 32.53
C VAL A 425 5.28 -0.98 31.87
N ASP A 426 4.75 -1.98 31.17
CA ASP A 426 5.51 -3.04 30.49
C ASP A 426 5.87 -2.69 29.02
N GLY A 427 5.59 -1.45 28.59
CA GLY A 427 5.74 -1.00 27.20
C GLY A 427 4.47 -1.18 26.36
N ILE A 428 4.59 -1.10 25.04
CA ILE A 428 3.44 -1.24 24.14
C ILE A 428 3.40 -2.70 23.62
N PRO A 429 2.34 -3.48 23.89
CA PRO A 429 2.19 -4.82 23.32
C PRO A 429 2.18 -4.78 21.78
N LEU A 430 2.96 -5.65 21.13
CA LEU A 430 3.10 -5.66 19.67
C LEU A 430 1.77 -5.86 18.94
N ALA A 431 0.93 -6.78 19.42
CA ALA A 431 -0.40 -7.02 18.84
C ALA A 431 -1.28 -5.76 18.90
N TYR A 432 -1.21 -5.01 20.01
CA TYR A 432 -1.95 -3.78 20.15
C TYR A 432 -1.40 -2.67 19.25
N ALA A 433 -0.07 -2.55 19.14
CA ALA A 433 0.56 -1.63 18.20
C ALA A 433 0.18 -1.94 16.74
N PHE A 434 0.16 -3.23 16.37
CA PHE A 434 -0.25 -3.68 15.06
C PHE A 434 -1.70 -3.28 14.76
N GLU A 435 -2.63 -3.59 15.67
CA GLU A 435 -4.05 -3.26 15.52
C GLU A 435 -4.26 -1.75 15.39
N ALA A 436 -3.62 -0.93 16.24
CA ALA A 436 -3.69 0.52 16.13
C ALA A 436 -3.09 1.06 14.82
N SER A 437 -1.97 0.48 14.35
CA SER A 437 -1.29 0.93 13.12
C SER A 437 -2.08 0.68 11.84
N THR A 438 -3.02 -0.25 11.88
CA THR A 438 -3.82 -0.69 10.73
C THR A 438 -5.32 -0.39 10.87
N ALA A 439 -5.70 0.33 11.94
CA ALA A 439 -7.07 0.75 12.18
C ALA A 439 -7.57 1.68 11.06
N PHE A 440 -8.83 1.48 10.65
CA PHE A 440 -9.46 2.35 9.67
C PHE A 440 -9.96 3.65 10.32
N PRO A 441 -9.81 4.80 9.64
CA PRO A 441 -10.44 6.04 10.08
C PRO A 441 -11.97 5.92 10.11
N PRO A 442 -12.65 6.67 11.00
CA PRO A 442 -14.09 6.89 10.92
C PRO A 442 -14.48 7.35 9.52
N ARG A 443 -15.71 7.08 9.13
CA ARG A 443 -16.22 7.43 7.79
C ARG A 443 -16.04 8.90 7.43
N ALA A 444 -16.11 9.82 8.40
CA ALA A 444 -15.87 11.25 8.18
C ALA A 444 -14.43 11.59 7.75
N LEU A 445 -13.46 10.73 8.11
CA LEU A 445 -12.03 10.86 7.80
C LEU A 445 -11.54 9.84 6.76
N ALA A 446 -12.42 8.98 6.26
CA ALA A 446 -12.09 8.04 5.18
C ALA A 446 -11.98 8.76 3.82
N ALA A 447 -11.11 8.25 2.95
CA ALA A 447 -10.93 8.78 1.60
C ALA A 447 -11.64 7.88 0.55
N PRO A 448 -12.55 8.42 -0.28
CA PRO A 448 -13.18 7.65 -1.36
C PRO A 448 -12.18 6.98 -2.32
N LYS A 449 -11.01 7.59 -2.55
CA LYS A 449 -9.96 7.03 -3.42
C LYS A 449 -9.53 5.62 -3.02
N GLU A 450 -9.53 5.29 -1.73
CA GLU A 450 -9.10 3.98 -1.22
C GLU A 450 -9.92 2.84 -1.82
N HIS A 451 -11.21 3.07 -2.10
CA HIS A 451 -12.10 2.09 -2.73
C HIS A 451 -11.76 1.88 -4.22
N GLN A 452 -11.28 2.92 -4.91
CA GLN A 452 -10.93 2.85 -6.33
C GLN A 452 -9.65 2.04 -6.58
N VAL A 453 -8.77 1.89 -5.57
CA VAL A 453 -7.52 1.11 -5.68
C VAL A 453 -7.78 -0.37 -5.99
N HIS A 454 -8.98 -0.87 -5.69
CA HIS A 454 -9.39 -2.24 -6.00
C HIS A 454 -9.43 -2.57 -7.50
N TYR A 455 -9.58 -1.55 -8.37
CA TYR A 455 -9.67 -1.72 -9.83
C TYR A 455 -8.31 -1.74 -10.54
N LYS A 456 -7.19 -1.75 -9.82
CA LYS A 456 -5.87 -1.99 -10.42
C LYS A 456 -5.83 -3.41 -11.02
N GLN A 457 -5.67 -3.53 -12.33
CA GLN A 457 -5.56 -4.82 -13.02
C GLN A 457 -4.41 -5.69 -12.50
N SER A 458 -3.36 -5.09 -11.91
CA SER A 458 -2.32 -5.83 -11.20
C SER A 458 -2.89 -6.76 -10.13
N ASN A 459 -4.02 -6.40 -9.50
CA ASN A 459 -4.69 -7.24 -8.50
C ASN A 459 -5.34 -8.49 -9.11
N VAL A 460 -5.72 -8.46 -10.40
CA VAL A 460 -6.32 -9.63 -11.09
C VAL A 460 -5.23 -10.66 -11.40
N ALA A 461 -4.03 -10.21 -11.81
CA ALA A 461 -2.88 -11.10 -12.02
C ALA A 461 -2.51 -11.85 -10.73
N LEU A 462 -2.53 -11.15 -9.59
CA LEU A 462 -2.27 -11.76 -8.27
C LEU A 462 -3.24 -12.90 -7.94
N GLN A 463 -4.48 -12.91 -8.46
CA GLN A 463 -5.43 -13.99 -8.19
C GLN A 463 -4.99 -15.33 -8.82
N ARG A 464 -4.22 -15.29 -9.90
CA ARG A 464 -3.80 -16.48 -10.66
C ARG A 464 -2.49 -17.07 -10.15
N GLU A 465 -1.73 -16.29 -9.40
CA GLU A 465 -0.47 -16.73 -8.83
C GLU A 465 -0.71 -17.85 -7.80
N SER A 466 0.19 -18.83 -7.76
CA SER A 466 0.18 -19.96 -6.83
C SER A 466 1.60 -20.42 -6.58
N GLN A 467 1.85 -20.92 -5.37
CA GLN A 467 3.12 -21.54 -5.03
C GLN A 467 3.33 -22.79 -5.87
N ARG A 468 4.57 -22.98 -6.30
CA ARG A 468 5.00 -24.13 -7.10
C ARG A 468 6.40 -24.52 -6.65
N TRP A 469 6.72 -25.79 -6.84
CA TRP A 469 8.05 -26.34 -6.62
C TRP A 469 8.56 -26.92 -7.95
N PRO A 470 9.10 -26.10 -8.86
CA PRO A 470 9.47 -26.56 -10.21
C PRO A 470 10.51 -27.70 -10.23
N SER A 471 11.30 -27.80 -9.17
CA SER A 471 12.34 -28.82 -9.01
C SER A 471 11.88 -30.05 -8.22
N ALA A 472 10.69 -30.01 -7.61
CA ALA A 472 10.16 -31.15 -6.85
C ALA A 472 9.46 -32.14 -7.79
N MET A 473 9.46 -33.41 -7.41
CA MET A 473 8.65 -34.41 -8.08
C MET A 473 7.18 -34.15 -7.78
N SER A 474 6.37 -33.95 -8.83
CA SER A 474 4.93 -33.76 -8.71
C SER A 474 4.20 -35.11 -8.76
N ARG A 475 3.23 -35.30 -7.87
CA ARG A 475 2.32 -36.45 -7.81
C ARG A 475 0.87 -35.95 -7.95
N PRO A 476 0.03 -36.54 -8.82
CA PRO A 476 -1.36 -36.14 -8.92
C PRO A 476 -2.11 -36.44 -7.61
N LEU A 477 -3.11 -35.61 -7.29
CA LEU A 477 -4.07 -35.94 -6.24
C LEU A 477 -4.89 -37.18 -6.61
N ALA A 478 -5.23 -38.00 -5.62
CA ALA A 478 -6.18 -39.10 -5.80
C ALA A 478 -7.56 -38.54 -6.15
N GLU A 479 -8.38 -39.35 -6.83
CA GLU A 479 -9.78 -39.00 -7.08
C GLU A 479 -10.49 -38.69 -5.76
N ARG A 480 -11.23 -37.57 -5.74
CA ARG A 480 -11.92 -37.10 -4.52
C ARG A 480 -12.95 -38.13 -4.10
N ALA A 481 -12.92 -38.51 -2.82
CA ALA A 481 -13.98 -39.30 -2.24
C ALA A 481 -15.27 -38.47 -2.18
N ASP A 482 -16.39 -39.11 -2.49
CA ASP A 482 -17.70 -38.50 -2.29
C ASP A 482 -18.00 -38.36 -0.79
N VAL A 483 -18.49 -37.20 -0.40
CA VAL A 483 -19.00 -36.97 0.95
C VAL A 483 -20.44 -37.47 0.99
N LEU A 484 -20.74 -38.40 1.90
CA LEU A 484 -22.13 -38.75 2.21
C LEU A 484 -22.82 -37.51 2.81
N HIS A 485 -23.59 -36.79 2.00
CA HIS A 485 -24.38 -35.67 2.50
C HIS A 485 -25.40 -36.18 3.54
N PRO A 486 -25.49 -35.57 4.74
CA PRO A 486 -26.47 -35.98 5.75
C PRO A 486 -27.93 -35.73 5.32
N GLU A 487 -28.20 -35.00 4.24
CA GLU A 487 -29.58 -34.74 3.78
C GLU A 487 -30.30 -35.98 3.20
N THR A 488 -29.57 -37.05 2.88
CA THR A 488 -30.19 -38.33 2.43
C THR A 488 -30.28 -39.38 3.54
N SER A 489 -29.84 -39.07 4.76
CA SER A 489 -29.96 -39.94 5.93
C SER A 489 -30.76 -39.22 7.03
N SER A 490 -32.04 -39.01 6.73
CA SER A 490 -33.00 -38.61 7.77
C SER A 490 -33.10 -39.71 8.83
N VAL A 491 -33.19 -39.26 10.10
CA VAL A 491 -33.54 -40.00 11.31
C VAL A 491 -32.34 -40.59 12.08
N HIS A 492 -31.75 -39.73 12.93
CA HIS A 492 -30.78 -40.02 14.01
C HIS A 492 -29.34 -40.44 13.61
N GLY A 493 -28.34 -39.75 14.17
CA GLY A 493 -27.11 -40.42 14.64
C GLY A 493 -25.83 -40.20 13.83
N VAL A 494 -24.79 -39.74 14.54
CA VAL A 494 -23.36 -40.06 14.41
C VAL A 494 -22.85 -40.36 12.99
N THR A 495 -22.06 -39.44 12.40
CA THR A 495 -21.22 -39.77 11.24
C THR A 495 -20.36 -40.98 11.58
N ALA A 496 -20.43 -42.04 10.78
CA ALA A 496 -19.62 -43.23 10.99
C ALA A 496 -18.14 -42.84 10.97
N ARG A 497 -17.42 -43.20 12.04
CA ARG A 497 -15.99 -42.94 12.14
C ARG A 497 -15.24 -43.75 11.09
N ALA A 498 -14.28 -43.11 10.43
CA ALA A 498 -13.45 -43.79 9.45
C ALA A 498 -12.35 -44.60 10.16
N ASP A 499 -12.16 -45.85 9.74
CA ASP A 499 -11.10 -46.71 10.27
C ASP A 499 -9.71 -46.31 9.75
N ARG A 500 -9.65 -45.59 8.63
CA ARG A 500 -8.41 -45.12 7.98
C ARG A 500 -8.61 -43.80 7.25
N LEU A 501 -7.56 -42.98 7.20
CA LEU A 501 -7.48 -41.82 6.32
C LEU A 501 -7.08 -42.27 4.91
N THR A 502 -7.94 -42.03 3.91
CA THR A 502 -7.65 -42.35 2.50
C THR A 502 -7.14 -41.13 1.73
N ALA A 503 -6.36 -41.36 0.67
CA ALA A 503 -5.90 -40.30 -0.22
C ALA A 503 -7.06 -39.55 -0.90
N GLY A 504 -8.19 -40.23 -1.19
CA GLY A 504 -9.37 -39.60 -1.78
C GLY A 504 -10.10 -38.66 -0.82
N ALA A 505 -10.22 -39.02 0.46
CA ALA A 505 -10.76 -38.13 1.48
C ALA A 505 -9.85 -36.91 1.68
N LEU A 506 -8.53 -37.13 1.71
CA LEU A 506 -7.54 -36.05 1.80
C LEU A 506 -7.62 -35.09 0.60
N SER A 507 -7.76 -35.61 -0.63
CA SER A 507 -7.94 -34.79 -1.83
C SER A 507 -9.17 -33.89 -1.72
N ASP A 508 -10.31 -34.42 -1.25
CA ASP A 508 -11.53 -33.63 -1.09
C ASP A 508 -11.36 -32.52 -0.03
N ILE A 509 -10.76 -32.85 1.13
CA ILE A 509 -10.43 -31.89 2.18
C ILE A 509 -9.55 -30.78 1.63
N VAL A 510 -8.42 -31.10 0.99
CA VAL A 510 -7.42 -30.14 0.52
C VAL A 510 -7.98 -29.24 -0.59
N ILE A 511 -8.63 -29.82 -1.61
CA ILE A 511 -9.17 -29.06 -2.75
C ILE A 511 -10.25 -28.07 -2.29
N ARG A 512 -11.16 -28.48 -1.40
CA ARG A 512 -12.23 -27.58 -0.92
C ARG A 512 -11.79 -26.62 0.19
N THR A 513 -10.58 -26.81 0.72
CA THR A 513 -9.96 -25.94 1.73
C THR A 513 -9.10 -24.84 1.09
N ALA A 514 -8.18 -25.20 0.20
CA ALA A 514 -7.22 -24.25 -0.39
C ALA A 514 -7.22 -24.23 -1.94
N GLY A 515 -7.93 -25.16 -2.57
CA GLY A 515 -7.99 -25.32 -4.02
C GLY A 515 -8.94 -24.36 -4.74
N ASN A 516 -8.93 -24.46 -6.06
CA ASN A 516 -9.83 -23.70 -6.93
C ASN A 516 -11.10 -24.51 -7.25
N ARG A 517 -12.20 -23.83 -7.60
CA ARG A 517 -13.37 -24.44 -8.25
C ARG A 517 -13.11 -24.54 -9.76
N GLY A 518 -13.60 -25.62 -10.38
CA GLY A 518 -13.50 -25.83 -11.83
C GLY A 518 -12.08 -25.67 -12.37
N SER A 519 -11.11 -26.29 -11.67
CA SER A 519 -9.66 -26.26 -11.98
C SER A 519 -9.06 -24.86 -12.14
N GLY A 520 -9.65 -23.84 -11.53
CA GLY A 520 -9.14 -22.46 -11.58
C GLY A 520 -9.51 -21.68 -12.83
N THR A 521 -10.40 -22.23 -13.68
CA THR A 521 -10.95 -21.50 -14.82
C THR A 521 -11.64 -20.21 -14.36
N PRO A 522 -11.18 -19.02 -14.82
CA PRO A 522 -11.78 -17.78 -14.39
C PRO A 522 -13.22 -17.64 -14.94
N ARG A 523 -14.18 -17.34 -14.06
CA ARG A 523 -15.53 -16.92 -14.45
C ARG A 523 -15.61 -15.41 -14.32
N GLU A 524 -16.03 -14.73 -15.39
CA GLU A 524 -16.05 -13.26 -15.45
C GLU A 524 -14.68 -12.63 -15.10
N GLY A 525 -13.60 -13.29 -15.53
CA GLY A 525 -12.23 -12.84 -15.28
C GLY A 525 -11.68 -13.11 -13.87
N LYS A 526 -12.47 -13.71 -12.96
CA LYS A 526 -12.08 -13.99 -11.57
C LYS A 526 -11.89 -15.49 -11.32
N VAL A 527 -10.80 -15.86 -10.65
CA VAL A 527 -10.56 -17.23 -10.20
C VAL A 527 -11.66 -17.63 -9.22
N GLN A 528 -12.27 -18.80 -9.42
CA GLN A 528 -13.30 -19.31 -8.53
C GLN A 528 -12.67 -20.16 -7.44
N ARG A 529 -13.02 -19.92 -6.17
CA ARG A 529 -12.44 -20.61 -5.00
C ARG A 529 -13.52 -21.26 -4.16
N TRP A 530 -13.14 -22.30 -3.41
CA TRP A 530 -14.02 -22.89 -2.42
C TRP A 530 -14.09 -22.05 -1.15
N ALA A 531 -12.94 -21.78 -0.53
CA ALA A 531 -12.82 -20.88 0.60
C ALA A 531 -12.78 -19.41 0.12
N ALA A 532 -13.47 -18.54 0.86
CA ALA A 532 -13.36 -17.10 0.66
C ALA A 532 -11.94 -16.62 1.01
N SER A 533 -11.46 -15.59 0.31
CA SER A 533 -10.15 -14.98 0.58
C SER A 533 -10.21 -13.47 0.34
N GLY A 534 -9.52 -12.70 1.16
CA GLY A 534 -9.43 -11.24 1.06
C GLY A 534 -9.04 -10.80 -0.35
N GLY A 535 -9.95 -10.08 -1.03
CA GLY A 535 -9.73 -9.62 -2.40
C GLY A 535 -9.60 -10.71 -3.46
N ASN A 536 -10.01 -11.94 -3.14
CA ASN A 536 -9.87 -13.16 -3.95
C ASN A 536 -8.42 -13.56 -4.29
N LEU A 537 -7.46 -13.18 -3.44
CA LEU A 537 -6.02 -13.35 -3.71
C LEU A 537 -5.50 -14.79 -3.48
N GLY A 538 -6.25 -15.62 -2.75
CA GLY A 538 -5.83 -17.01 -2.48
C GLY A 538 -4.55 -17.05 -1.66
N SER A 539 -4.64 -16.49 -0.46
CA SER A 539 -3.51 -16.37 0.47
C SER A 539 -3.07 -17.71 1.04
N VAL A 540 -4.01 -18.60 1.37
CA VAL A 540 -3.74 -19.89 2.01
C VAL A 540 -2.92 -20.81 1.11
N GLN A 541 -1.88 -21.38 1.71
CA GLN A 541 -1.00 -22.40 1.16
C GLN A 541 -0.99 -23.59 2.12
N LEU A 542 -0.74 -24.79 1.61
CA LEU A 542 -0.85 -26.03 2.38
C LEU A 542 0.38 -26.90 2.18
N TYR A 543 0.89 -27.41 3.29
CA TYR A 543 1.81 -28.53 3.34
C TYR A 543 1.14 -29.69 4.07
N LEU A 544 1.53 -30.90 3.70
CA LEU A 544 1.04 -32.15 4.24
C LEU A 544 2.23 -32.97 4.74
N LEU A 545 2.22 -33.35 6.01
CA LEU A 545 3.04 -34.44 6.54
C LEU A 545 2.16 -35.69 6.51
N ALA A 546 2.34 -36.52 5.49
CA ALA A 546 1.62 -37.78 5.34
C ALA A 546 2.37 -38.90 6.07
N ARG A 547 1.70 -39.57 7.00
CA ARG A 547 2.28 -40.69 7.75
C ARG A 547 1.55 -41.99 7.42
N GLN A 548 0.27 -42.07 7.76
CA GLN A 548 -0.56 -43.27 7.58
C GLN A 548 -1.79 -42.95 6.73
N ILE A 549 -1.57 -42.83 5.41
CA ILE A 549 -2.64 -42.50 4.46
C ILE A 549 -2.78 -43.63 3.44
N GLU A 550 -3.96 -44.25 3.37
CA GLU A 550 -4.23 -45.30 2.40
C GLU A 550 -4.25 -44.71 0.98
N GLY A 551 -3.34 -45.21 0.13
CA GLY A 551 -3.21 -44.73 -1.26
C GLY A 551 -2.27 -43.52 -1.45
N LEU A 552 -1.55 -43.09 -0.41
CA LEU A 552 -0.48 -42.08 -0.52
C LEU A 552 0.77 -42.53 0.24
N THR A 553 1.93 -42.42 -0.38
CA THR A 553 3.20 -42.75 0.28
C THR A 553 3.46 -41.81 1.45
N ALA A 554 4.02 -42.32 2.55
CA ALA A 554 4.48 -41.46 3.63
C ALA A 554 5.55 -40.48 3.11
N GLY A 555 5.43 -39.21 3.50
CA GLY A 555 6.29 -38.15 3.01
C GLY A 555 5.76 -36.77 3.34
N VAL A 556 6.55 -35.74 3.01
CA VAL A 556 6.13 -34.35 3.14
C VAL A 556 5.85 -33.78 1.76
N TYR A 557 4.71 -33.10 1.63
CA TYR A 557 4.20 -32.61 0.36
C TYR A 557 3.77 -31.15 0.45
N GLY A 558 4.09 -30.35 -0.56
CA GLY A 558 3.49 -29.03 -0.79
C GLY A 558 2.30 -29.15 -1.74
N TYR A 559 1.17 -28.52 -1.43
CA TYR A 559 0.00 -28.53 -2.31
C TYR A 559 0.13 -27.51 -3.45
N GLN A 560 0.13 -28.00 -4.69
CA GLN A 560 0.10 -27.16 -5.88
C GLN A 560 -1.35 -26.89 -6.32
N ARG A 561 -1.88 -25.75 -5.87
CA ARG A 561 -3.25 -25.28 -6.21
C ARG A 561 -3.52 -25.14 -7.73
N GLY A 562 -2.49 -24.92 -8.53
CA GLY A 562 -2.65 -24.62 -9.95
C GLY A 562 -3.18 -25.79 -10.77
N ASP A 563 -2.72 -27.00 -10.44
CA ASP A 563 -2.97 -28.25 -11.15
C ASP A 563 -3.52 -29.36 -10.24
N ASP A 564 -3.81 -29.04 -8.98
CA ASP A 564 -4.33 -29.98 -7.98
C ASP A 564 -3.41 -31.20 -7.80
N SER A 565 -2.14 -30.92 -7.49
CA SER A 565 -1.08 -31.94 -7.30
C SER A 565 -0.27 -31.73 -6.02
N TRP A 566 0.47 -32.77 -5.61
CA TRP A 566 1.44 -32.75 -4.52
C TRP A 566 2.85 -32.57 -5.05
N ALA A 567 3.61 -31.62 -4.52
CA ALA A 567 5.06 -31.52 -4.69
C ALA A 567 5.77 -32.25 -3.55
N GLU A 568 6.57 -33.27 -3.83
CA GLU A 568 7.31 -34.00 -2.80
C GLU A 568 8.51 -33.19 -2.29
N LEU A 569 8.66 -33.07 -0.97
CA LEU A 569 9.73 -32.34 -0.29
C LEU A 569 10.71 -33.33 0.36
N PRO A 570 11.72 -33.84 -0.39
CA PRO A 570 12.52 -34.99 0.03
C PRO A 570 13.49 -34.72 1.20
N TRP A 571 13.70 -33.46 1.57
CA TRP A 571 14.55 -33.08 2.71
C TRP A 571 13.81 -33.13 4.06
N ALA A 572 12.48 -33.27 4.05
CA ALA A 572 11.64 -33.20 5.22
C ALA A 572 11.06 -34.59 5.55
N ASP A 573 11.21 -35.02 6.81
CA ASP A 573 10.68 -36.29 7.30
C ASP A 573 9.29 -36.10 7.94
N PRO A 574 8.23 -36.80 7.48
CA PRO A 574 6.88 -36.68 8.02
C PRO A 574 6.76 -37.08 9.51
N HIS A 575 7.74 -37.80 10.06
CA HIS A 575 7.80 -38.21 11.46
C HIS A 575 8.58 -37.25 12.37
N THR A 576 9.10 -36.14 11.81
CA THR A 576 9.75 -35.09 12.60
C THR A 576 8.80 -34.59 13.69
N ALA A 577 9.28 -34.60 14.94
CA ALA A 577 8.51 -34.08 16.07
C ALA A 577 8.46 -32.55 15.99
N LEU A 578 7.26 -32.01 15.90
CA LEU A 578 6.99 -30.56 15.89
C LEU A 578 6.17 -30.21 17.13
N SER A 579 6.50 -29.09 17.77
CA SER A 579 5.78 -28.62 18.96
C SER A 579 4.29 -28.40 18.64
N GLY A 580 3.40 -28.89 19.50
CA GLY A 580 1.95 -28.77 19.34
C GLY A 580 1.31 -29.73 18.33
N VAL A 581 2.08 -30.58 17.66
CA VAL A 581 1.61 -31.58 16.70
C VAL A 581 1.47 -32.94 17.36
N ASP A 582 0.35 -33.62 17.13
CA ASP A 582 0.16 -35.00 17.59
C ASP A 582 1.02 -35.96 16.75
N SER A 583 1.97 -36.65 17.37
CA SER A 583 2.84 -37.63 16.71
C SER A 583 2.10 -38.89 16.27
N SER A 584 0.93 -39.17 16.84
CA SER A 584 0.09 -40.32 16.50
C SER A 584 -0.89 -40.07 15.35
N ALA A 585 -1.05 -38.81 14.94
CA ALA A 585 -1.95 -38.44 13.84
C ALA A 585 -1.51 -39.08 12.51
N ASP A 586 -2.49 -39.51 11.72
CA ASP A 586 -2.31 -40.11 10.38
C ASP A 586 -1.71 -39.11 9.38
N ALA A 587 -2.08 -37.84 9.53
CA ALA A 587 -1.60 -36.73 8.74
C ALA A 587 -1.58 -35.41 9.51
N VAL A 588 -0.71 -34.50 9.11
CA VAL A 588 -0.68 -33.12 9.63
C VAL A 588 -0.71 -32.16 8.45
N LEU A 589 -1.69 -31.26 8.46
CA LEU A 589 -1.75 -30.13 7.54
C LEU A 589 -1.13 -28.90 8.19
N VAL A 590 -0.11 -28.33 7.55
CA VAL A 590 0.48 -27.04 7.94
C VAL A 590 -0.01 -25.99 6.97
N PHE A 591 -0.71 -24.98 7.49
CA PHE A 591 -1.23 -23.86 6.73
C PHE A 591 -0.24 -22.71 6.82
N THR A 592 0.24 -22.25 5.67
CA THR A 592 1.01 -21.01 5.56
C THR A 592 0.26 -20.00 4.70
N ALA A 593 0.77 -18.77 4.61
CA ALA A 593 0.14 -17.74 3.80
C ALA A 593 1.10 -17.04 2.85
N ALA A 594 0.65 -16.76 1.63
CA ALA A 594 1.38 -15.92 0.67
C ALA A 594 1.33 -14.43 1.08
N LEU A 595 1.99 -14.06 2.18
CA LEU A 595 1.89 -12.73 2.79
C LEU A 595 2.31 -11.63 1.81
N GLY A 596 3.40 -11.82 1.07
CA GLY A 596 3.88 -10.85 0.07
C GLY A 596 2.84 -10.54 -1.02
N ARG A 597 2.08 -11.56 -1.46
CA ARG A 597 0.99 -11.40 -2.45
C ARG A 597 -0.15 -10.56 -1.88
N VAL A 598 -0.54 -10.82 -0.63
CA VAL A 598 -1.63 -10.07 0.02
C VAL A 598 -1.17 -8.65 0.36
N ALA A 599 0.06 -8.48 0.84
CA ALA A 599 0.67 -7.19 1.16
C ALA A 599 0.84 -6.29 -0.07
N SER A 600 1.02 -6.88 -1.26
CA SER A 600 1.04 -6.12 -2.52
C SER A 600 -0.26 -5.32 -2.77
N LYS A 601 -1.38 -5.77 -2.19
CA LYS A 601 -2.68 -5.07 -2.26
C LYS A 601 -3.04 -4.34 -0.95
N TYR A 602 -2.79 -4.97 0.20
CA TYR A 602 -3.30 -4.53 1.50
C TYR A 602 -2.24 -3.95 2.43
N GLY A 603 -0.97 -3.91 2.01
CA GLY A 603 0.14 -3.42 2.83
C GLY A 603 0.19 -4.13 4.19
N PRO A 604 0.41 -3.40 5.30
CA PRO A 604 0.45 -3.98 6.66
C PRO A 604 -0.83 -4.71 7.08
N PHE A 605 -2.01 -4.31 6.57
CA PHE A 605 -3.28 -4.96 6.88
C PHE A 605 -3.36 -6.40 6.35
N ALA A 606 -2.44 -6.80 5.45
CA ALA A 606 -2.35 -8.16 4.95
C ALA A 606 -2.20 -9.22 6.04
N TRP A 607 -1.49 -8.91 7.13
CA TRP A 607 -1.31 -9.84 8.26
C TRP A 607 -2.66 -10.26 8.86
N ARG A 608 -3.59 -9.32 9.02
CA ARG A 608 -4.95 -9.62 9.48
C ARG A 608 -5.72 -10.47 8.46
N ILE A 609 -5.61 -10.14 7.18
CA ILE A 609 -6.30 -10.85 6.10
C ILE A 609 -5.86 -12.31 6.03
N VAL A 610 -4.55 -12.59 6.08
CA VAL A 610 -4.07 -13.98 5.97
C VAL A 610 -4.57 -14.85 7.12
N HIS A 611 -4.69 -14.29 8.34
CA HIS A 611 -5.24 -15.00 9.49
C HIS A 611 -6.76 -15.18 9.42
N LEU A 612 -7.49 -14.20 8.86
CA LEU A 612 -8.92 -14.37 8.59
C LEU A 612 -9.16 -15.44 7.51
N ASP A 613 -8.37 -15.42 6.45
CA ASP A 613 -8.45 -16.39 5.36
C ASP A 613 -8.15 -17.81 5.85
N VAL A 614 -7.11 -18.02 6.67
CA VAL A 614 -6.83 -19.34 7.25
C VAL A 614 -7.95 -19.78 8.19
N GLY A 615 -8.60 -18.87 8.93
CA GLY A 615 -9.74 -19.22 9.79
C GLY A 615 -10.90 -19.84 9.01
N VAL A 616 -11.20 -19.30 7.82
CA VAL A 616 -12.20 -19.86 6.90
C VAL A 616 -11.74 -21.23 6.38
N ALA A 617 -10.49 -21.34 5.92
CA ALA A 617 -9.93 -22.58 5.38
C ALA A 617 -9.87 -23.69 6.44
N LEU A 618 -9.42 -23.38 7.65
CA LEU A 618 -9.36 -24.32 8.78
C LEU A 618 -10.75 -24.84 9.16
N THR A 619 -11.77 -23.97 9.08
CA THR A 619 -13.17 -24.37 9.30
C THR A 619 -13.64 -25.34 8.23
N HIS A 620 -13.33 -25.08 6.94
CA HIS A 620 -13.61 -26.02 5.86
C HIS A 620 -12.94 -27.37 6.11
N ALA A 621 -11.65 -27.38 6.43
CA ALA A 621 -10.89 -28.61 6.66
C ALA A 621 -11.49 -29.46 7.78
N ARG A 622 -11.88 -28.84 8.91
CA ARG A 622 -12.51 -29.53 10.04
C ARG A 622 -13.90 -30.08 9.71
N LEU A 623 -14.73 -29.31 9.00
CA LEU A 623 -16.06 -29.77 8.58
C LEU A 623 -15.98 -30.93 7.59
N LEU A 624 -15.04 -30.87 6.64
CA LEU A 624 -14.83 -31.94 5.67
C LEU A 624 -14.23 -33.17 6.33
N ALA A 625 -13.27 -33.02 7.24
CA ALA A 625 -12.74 -34.13 8.03
C ALA A 625 -13.86 -34.84 8.81
N ALA A 626 -14.71 -34.08 9.52
CA ALA A 626 -15.85 -34.65 10.23
C ALA A 626 -16.85 -35.35 9.29
N ALA A 627 -17.08 -34.81 8.10
CA ALA A 627 -17.95 -35.42 7.10
C ALA A 627 -17.37 -36.71 6.50
N HIS A 628 -16.05 -36.85 6.48
CA HIS A 628 -15.32 -38.08 6.15
C HIS A 628 -15.12 -39.00 7.37
N GLY A 629 -15.71 -38.70 8.52
CA GLY A 629 -15.61 -39.53 9.74
C GLY A 629 -14.26 -39.46 10.44
N LEU A 630 -13.46 -38.41 10.17
CA LEU A 630 -12.13 -38.19 10.74
C LEU A 630 -12.19 -37.20 11.90
N ASP A 631 -11.30 -37.37 12.87
CA ASP A 631 -11.03 -36.39 13.90
C ASP A 631 -10.01 -35.35 13.38
N ALA A 632 -10.28 -34.07 13.63
CA ALA A 632 -9.44 -32.96 13.19
C ALA A 632 -9.17 -31.99 14.35
N VAL A 633 -7.92 -31.96 14.80
CA VAL A 633 -7.49 -31.22 16.00
C VAL A 633 -6.49 -30.14 15.59
N ALA A 634 -6.86 -28.88 15.80
CA ALA A 634 -5.96 -27.75 15.57
C ALA A 634 -4.98 -27.62 16.74
N ALA A 635 -3.70 -27.41 16.43
CA ALA A 635 -2.68 -27.13 17.44
C ALA A 635 -2.99 -25.79 18.13
N PRO A 636 -2.98 -25.72 19.47
CA PRO A 636 -3.24 -24.47 20.19
C PRO A 636 -2.05 -23.50 20.13
N ALA A 637 -0.84 -24.03 19.91
CA ALA A 637 0.40 -23.30 19.71
C ALA A 637 1.40 -24.19 18.96
N TRP A 638 2.38 -23.60 18.29
CA TRP A 638 3.47 -24.28 17.61
C TRP A 638 4.74 -23.42 17.68
N ASP A 639 5.83 -23.95 17.13
CA ASP A 639 7.10 -23.22 16.97
C ASP A 639 7.25 -22.85 15.49
N ASP A 640 7.03 -21.56 15.17
CA ASP A 640 7.10 -21.04 13.80
C ASP A 640 8.50 -21.23 13.18
N ASP A 641 9.56 -20.99 13.95
CA ASP A 641 10.95 -21.10 13.48
C ASP A 641 11.30 -22.55 13.18
N ALA A 642 10.89 -23.49 14.03
CA ALA A 642 11.10 -24.91 13.80
C ALA A 642 10.35 -25.42 12.56
N ILE A 643 9.09 -25.01 12.37
CA ILE A 643 8.31 -25.37 11.18
C ILE A 643 8.91 -24.76 9.92
N ALA A 644 9.33 -23.49 9.97
CA ALA A 644 9.93 -22.82 8.83
C ALA A 644 11.25 -23.47 8.42
N ALA A 645 12.11 -23.81 9.39
CA ALA A 645 13.35 -24.53 9.14
C ALA A 645 13.09 -25.93 8.56
N PHE A 646 12.07 -26.64 9.07
CA PHE A 646 11.65 -27.94 8.57
C PHE A 646 11.14 -27.90 7.12
N LEU A 647 10.32 -26.91 6.77
CA LEU A 647 9.75 -26.76 5.43
C LEU A 647 10.70 -26.07 4.44
N GLY A 648 11.70 -25.32 4.93
CA GLY A 648 12.55 -24.46 4.12
C GLY A 648 11.83 -23.18 3.65
N SER A 649 10.92 -22.65 4.47
CA SER A 649 10.15 -21.44 4.17
C SER A 649 10.71 -20.20 4.86
N ASP A 650 10.43 -19.02 4.30
CA ASP A 650 10.79 -17.72 4.86
C ASP A 650 9.57 -17.10 5.56
N LEU A 651 9.61 -16.96 6.89
CA LEU A 651 8.49 -16.43 7.69
C LEU A 651 8.12 -14.97 7.36
N ASP A 652 9.06 -14.18 6.83
CA ASP A 652 8.77 -12.79 6.42
C ASP A 652 7.89 -12.75 5.16
N ALA A 653 7.93 -13.79 4.33
CA ALA A 653 7.15 -13.92 3.09
C ALA A 653 5.97 -14.91 3.22
N GLU A 654 6.14 -15.92 4.07
CA GLU A 654 5.29 -17.10 4.22
C GLU A 654 5.17 -17.52 5.70
N PRO A 655 4.41 -16.78 6.52
CA PRO A 655 4.20 -17.14 7.91
C PRO A 655 3.38 -18.43 8.03
N VAL A 656 3.64 -19.20 9.08
CA VAL A 656 2.77 -20.29 9.52
C VAL A 656 1.54 -19.68 10.18
N THR A 657 0.36 -20.17 9.84
CA THR A 657 -0.92 -19.55 10.23
C THR A 657 -1.88 -20.51 10.93
N ALA A 658 -1.73 -21.83 10.70
CA ALA A 658 -2.41 -22.86 11.47
C ALA A 658 -1.71 -24.22 11.28
N VAL A 659 -1.89 -25.12 12.25
CA VAL A 659 -1.48 -26.52 12.14
C VAL A 659 -2.65 -27.41 12.56
N LEU A 660 -2.98 -28.41 11.74
CA LEU A 660 -4.13 -29.29 11.93
C LEU A 660 -3.70 -30.75 11.84
N SER A 661 -3.92 -31.51 12.91
CA SER A 661 -3.74 -32.96 12.92
C SER A 661 -5.03 -33.64 12.47
N LEU A 662 -4.92 -34.62 11.56
CA LEU A 662 -6.02 -35.46 11.08
C LEU A 662 -5.79 -36.89 11.56
N SER A 663 -6.84 -37.53 12.08
CA SER A 663 -6.77 -38.91 12.56
C SER A 663 -8.04 -39.65 12.22
N SER A 664 -7.88 -40.86 11.70
CA SER A 664 -8.92 -41.87 11.68
C SER A 664 -9.22 -42.33 13.10
N ALA A 665 -10.36 -43.00 13.28
CA ALA A 665 -10.65 -43.62 14.55
C ALA A 665 -9.67 -44.78 14.77
N THR A 666 -8.65 -44.54 15.58
CA THR A 666 -7.85 -45.62 16.16
C THR A 666 -8.81 -46.61 16.81
N ALA A 667 -8.80 -47.86 16.34
CA ALA A 667 -9.42 -48.97 17.05
C ALA A 667 -8.95 -48.87 18.50
N ALA A 668 -9.88 -48.55 19.40
CA ALA A 668 -9.58 -48.51 20.83
C ALA A 668 -8.82 -49.79 21.16
N GLN A 669 -7.60 -49.65 21.67
CA GLN A 669 -6.90 -50.77 22.27
C GLN A 669 -7.88 -51.41 23.26
N THR A 670 -8.38 -52.58 22.91
CA THR A 670 -9.02 -53.52 23.81
C THR A 670 -7.95 -53.97 24.81
N GLY A 671 -7.65 -53.09 25.76
CA GLY A 671 -6.88 -53.39 26.95
C GLY A 671 -7.77 -54.22 27.87
N ALA A 672 -7.33 -55.44 28.10
CA ALA A 672 -7.94 -56.45 28.94
C ALA A 672 -8.43 -55.92 30.29
N LEU A 673 -9.67 -56.31 30.65
CA LEU A 673 -10.11 -56.52 32.03
C LEU A 673 -10.13 -58.02 32.30
#